data_AF-A0A352IDT8-F1
#
_entry.id   AF-A0A352IDT8-F1
#
_cell.length_a   1.000
_cell.length_b   1.000
_cell.length_c   1.000
_cell.angle_alpha   90.00
_cell.angle_beta   90.00
_cell.angle_gamma   90.00
#
_symmetry.space_group_name_H-M   'P 1'
#
loop_
_entity.id
_entity.type
_entity.pdbx_description
1 polymer ?
#
loop_
_entity_poly.entity_id
_entity_poly.type
_entity_poly.pdbx_seq_one_letter_code
_entity_poly.pdbx_strand_id
1 'polypeptide(L)'
;MKTAKLKVNEYNNDEIERISKRFNLSKTSAKILLNRNIKTFDEIEQFLDPDFKYFERAENYKDLHKGCIRVIEAIKNNERILIYGDYDVDGVTSISQFVVFLKKAGADVEYYVPERESEGYGISQSFVDSIKTGEITFELLITVDCGIAEITKIDEITKLNKDVIIIDHHESREELPNAYAIINPKQKDCPSENKHLCAAGLSFKFLKHLNKSLKINDIEDVLLEYACLGTIADIVDLVKDNRIIACQGLNKINNTKITGLKKLIEVSGIRDGVIKSYHIGFMLAPRINASGRMDTAKKAIKLMLTKDEEEAEKLALELEGLNNARKEAESVIFKEAFEKIESNFLYKNNVMVVYGNDWHEGVLGIVASRLTEKYNKPCVVISIKDEIGKGSARSLEYVDIFESFKAVDSYLEKYGGHKLAAGLTILEKNINSFTNELNNYIGSCIEEECNQIKADAILNISDIDLKLYDEINKFEPFGSGNQKPLLALRDVSLKNIRRVGKEGKHISFMLYSGGLHIPVIGFGKIGILEKVLSMPRSYIVSLSENIYNDTRSVQLFLHDVEEQEEFDYKIDVKKLKTLEFLINKTKSKIIKTDIFILVEKLNKRYNTKITAEEIICMLKAADNIQYALKNDILYIKK
;
A
#
# COMPACT_ATOMS: atom_id res chain seq x y z
N MET A 1 17.94 -17.26 -9.24
CA MET A 1 17.41 -16.30 -8.25
C MET A 1 18.52 -16.09 -7.24
N LYS A 2 18.95 -14.84 -6.96
CA LYS A 2 19.93 -14.57 -5.90
C LYS A 2 19.25 -14.86 -4.55
N THR A 3 19.97 -15.45 -3.60
CA THR A 3 19.48 -15.80 -2.26
C THR A 3 19.17 -14.55 -1.47
N ALA A 4 18.00 -14.49 -0.85
CA ALA A 4 17.66 -13.39 0.04
C ALA A 4 18.42 -13.55 1.36
N LYS A 5 19.12 -12.51 1.81
CA LYS A 5 19.86 -12.51 3.09
C LYS A 5 19.06 -11.77 4.16
N LEU A 6 19.01 -12.34 5.38
CA LEU A 6 18.34 -11.73 6.51
C LEU A 6 19.18 -10.58 7.09
N LYS A 7 18.56 -9.42 7.33
CA LYS A 7 19.15 -8.31 8.08
C LYS A 7 18.35 -8.05 9.36
N VAL A 8 19.02 -8.15 10.51
CA VAL A 8 18.50 -7.81 11.84
C VAL A 8 19.60 -7.05 12.58
N ASN A 9 19.28 -5.91 13.20
CA ASN A 9 20.26 -5.20 14.01
C ASN A 9 20.40 -5.86 15.39
N GLU A 10 21.60 -5.80 15.96
CA GLU A 10 21.87 -6.28 17.32
C GLU A 10 21.87 -5.10 18.30
N TYR A 11 21.29 -5.30 19.48
CA TYR A 11 21.14 -4.29 20.53
C TYR A 11 21.62 -4.81 21.89
N ASN A 12 22.01 -3.89 22.77
CA ASN A 12 22.46 -4.23 24.11
C ASN A 12 21.28 -4.82 24.94
N ASN A 13 21.53 -5.96 25.59
CA ASN A 13 20.56 -6.62 26.47
C ASN A 13 20.06 -5.72 27.61
N ASP A 14 20.89 -4.80 28.12
CA ASP A 14 20.51 -3.88 29.19
C ASP A 14 19.42 -2.89 28.75
N GLU A 15 19.51 -2.38 27.51
CA GLU A 15 18.50 -1.47 26.95
C GLU A 15 17.16 -2.18 26.74
N ILE A 16 17.20 -3.41 26.21
CA ILE A 16 16.03 -4.26 26.03
C ILE A 16 15.32 -4.51 27.37
N GLU A 17 16.09 -4.84 28.42
CA GLU A 17 15.57 -5.11 29.75
C GLU A 17 14.92 -3.87 30.39
N ARG A 18 15.53 -2.68 30.20
CA ARG A 18 14.99 -1.41 30.68
C ARG A 18 13.65 -1.07 30.05
N ILE A 19 13.54 -1.19 28.72
CA ILE A 19 12.30 -0.94 27.98
C ILE A 19 11.22 -1.96 28.40
N SER A 20 11.58 -3.25 28.41
CA SER A 20 10.69 -4.35 28.80
C SER A 20 10.06 -4.12 30.17
N LYS A 21 10.87 -3.76 31.18
CA LYS A 21 10.38 -3.46 32.53
C LYS A 21 9.51 -2.20 32.60
N ARG A 22 9.94 -1.11 31.94
CA ARG A 22 9.24 0.19 32.02
C ARG A 22 7.83 0.16 31.42
N PHE A 23 7.67 -0.55 30.30
CA PHE A 23 6.41 -0.59 29.53
C PHE A 23 5.65 -1.92 29.68
N ASN A 24 6.14 -2.83 30.53
CA ASN A 24 5.58 -4.18 30.72
C ASN A 24 5.42 -4.94 29.39
N LEU A 25 6.47 -4.92 28.58
CA LEU A 25 6.56 -5.59 27.28
C LEU A 25 7.48 -6.80 27.37
N SER A 26 7.27 -7.79 26.51
CA SER A 26 8.27 -8.84 26.29
C SER A 26 9.58 -8.26 25.74
N LYS A 27 10.67 -9.01 25.93
CA LYS A 27 11.98 -8.66 25.35
C LYS A 27 11.91 -8.59 23.82
N THR A 28 11.07 -9.40 23.20
CA THR A 28 10.81 -9.39 21.77
C THR A 28 10.18 -8.08 21.32
N SER A 29 9.09 -7.65 21.97
CA SER A 29 8.44 -6.38 21.68
C SER A 29 9.39 -5.19 21.85
N ALA A 30 10.21 -5.20 22.90
CA ALA A 30 11.26 -4.18 23.11
C ALA A 30 12.32 -4.18 21.98
N LYS A 31 12.78 -5.36 21.52
CA LYS A 31 13.70 -5.49 20.38
C LYS A 31 13.09 -4.95 19.09
N ILE A 32 11.81 -5.23 18.82
CA ILE A 32 11.11 -4.72 17.64
C ILE A 32 11.11 -3.18 17.63
N LEU A 33 10.78 -2.54 18.76
CA LEU A 33 10.79 -1.08 18.90
C LEU A 33 12.19 -0.50 18.61
N LEU A 34 13.23 -1.07 19.21
CA LEU A 34 14.61 -0.66 18.97
C LEU A 34 15.02 -0.83 17.50
N ASN A 35 14.68 -1.96 16.88
CA ASN A 35 14.96 -2.23 15.46
C ASN A 35 14.25 -1.26 14.51
N ARG A 36 13.16 -0.64 14.95
CA ARG A 36 12.43 0.43 14.26
C ARG A 36 12.94 1.84 14.58
N ASN A 37 14.07 1.95 15.30
CA ASN A 37 14.65 3.21 15.77
C ASN A 37 13.75 4.00 16.74
N ILE A 38 12.86 3.33 17.46
CA ILE A 38 12.06 3.91 18.56
C ILE A 38 12.79 3.57 19.86
N LYS A 39 13.64 4.48 20.35
CA LYS A 39 14.69 4.16 21.34
C LYS A 39 14.45 4.80 22.70
N THR A 40 13.95 6.03 22.72
CA THR A 40 13.74 6.77 23.97
C THR A 40 12.43 6.37 24.63
N PHE A 41 12.32 6.56 25.95
CA PHE A 41 11.07 6.29 26.66
C PHE A 41 9.92 7.18 26.17
N ASP A 42 10.20 8.44 25.83
CA ASP A 42 9.18 9.37 25.33
C ASP A 42 8.69 8.94 23.93
N GLU A 43 9.60 8.52 23.04
CA GLU A 43 9.23 7.96 21.73
C GLU A 43 8.38 6.69 21.86
N ILE A 44 8.75 5.79 22.79
CA ILE A 44 8.00 4.54 23.02
C ILE A 44 6.62 4.83 23.62
N GLU A 45 6.52 5.77 24.57
CA GLU A 45 5.23 6.18 25.14
C GLU A 45 4.34 6.78 24.06
N GLN A 46 4.83 7.74 23.27
CA GLN A 46 4.09 8.34 22.16
C GLN A 46 3.68 7.30 21.10
N PHE A 47 4.52 6.31 20.85
CA PHE A 47 4.22 5.26 19.89
C PHE A 47 3.11 4.31 20.39
N LEU A 48 3.17 3.90 21.65
CA LEU A 48 2.21 2.98 22.26
C LEU A 48 0.88 3.65 22.64
N ASP A 49 0.91 4.95 22.94
CA ASP A 49 -0.27 5.75 23.30
C ASP A 49 -0.30 7.08 22.49
N PRO A 50 -0.65 7.02 21.19
CA PRO A 50 -0.69 8.21 20.34
C PRO A 50 -1.81 9.16 20.76
N ASP A 51 -1.47 10.33 21.28
CA ASP A 51 -2.42 11.32 21.80
C ASP A 51 -2.18 12.73 21.22
N PHE A 52 -3.25 13.53 21.16
CA PHE A 52 -3.18 14.91 20.64
C PHE A 52 -2.28 15.84 21.45
N LYS A 53 -1.90 15.51 22.70
CA LYS A 53 -0.89 16.24 23.46
C LYS A 53 0.49 16.25 22.79
N TYR A 54 0.78 15.25 21.95
CA TYR A 54 2.02 15.17 21.15
C TYR A 54 1.86 15.71 19.73
N PHE A 55 0.67 16.17 19.34
CA PHE A 55 0.39 16.65 17.99
C PHE A 55 1.13 17.96 17.74
N GLU A 56 1.82 18.07 16.61
CA GLU A 56 2.63 19.25 16.35
C GLU A 56 1.78 20.52 16.28
N ARG A 57 2.31 21.59 16.86
CA ARG A 57 1.68 22.91 16.89
C ARG A 57 1.46 23.45 15.47
N ALA A 58 0.25 23.97 15.22
CA ALA A 58 -0.13 24.53 13.93
C ALA A 58 0.74 25.75 13.55
N GLU A 59 1.30 26.46 14.53
CA GLU A 59 2.21 27.59 14.30
C GLU A 59 3.55 27.19 13.65
N ASN A 60 3.92 25.91 13.69
CA ASN A 60 5.12 25.40 12.99
C ASN A 60 4.89 25.21 11.49
N TYR A 61 3.65 25.31 11.01
CA TYR A 61 3.33 25.22 9.59
C TYR A 61 3.26 26.62 9.01
N LYS A 62 4.20 26.90 8.10
CA LYS A 62 4.28 28.19 7.41
C LYS A 62 2.93 28.54 6.78
N ASP A 63 2.56 29.81 6.88
CA ASP A 63 1.31 30.42 6.42
C ASP A 63 -0.01 29.83 6.95
N LEU A 64 0.01 28.80 7.81
CA LEU A 64 -1.22 28.20 8.34
C LEU A 64 -2.06 29.24 9.09
N HIS A 65 -1.43 30.00 9.98
CA HIS A 65 -2.13 31.06 10.72
C HIS A 65 -2.59 32.19 9.79
N LYS A 66 -1.77 32.57 8.80
CA LYS A 66 -2.10 33.57 7.78
C LYS A 66 -3.35 33.17 6.99
N GLY A 67 -3.42 31.93 6.52
CA GLY A 67 -4.60 31.38 5.84
C GLY A 67 -5.84 31.37 6.74
N CYS A 68 -5.70 31.00 8.02
CA CYS A 68 -6.83 31.04 8.97
C CYS A 68 -7.41 32.45 9.13
N ILE A 69 -6.56 33.48 9.22
CA ILE A 69 -7.01 34.89 9.31
C ILE A 69 -7.84 35.25 8.08
N ARG A 70 -7.36 34.90 6.89
CA ARG A 70 -8.05 35.21 5.63
C ARG A 70 -9.40 34.51 5.50
N VAL A 71 -9.52 33.27 5.97
CA VAL A 71 -10.81 32.55 6.03
C VAL A 71 -11.76 33.24 7.01
N ILE A 72 -11.29 33.70 8.17
CA ILE A 72 -12.12 34.46 9.11
C ILE A 72 -12.63 35.77 8.48
N GLU A 73 -11.78 36.47 7.72
CA GLU A 73 -12.17 37.67 6.98
C GLU A 73 -13.24 37.36 5.93
N ALA A 74 -13.07 36.29 5.14
CA ALA A 74 -14.06 35.87 4.16
C ALA A 74 -15.43 35.62 4.80
N ILE A 75 -15.46 34.89 5.92
CA ILE A 75 -16.69 34.60 6.66
C ILE A 75 -17.34 35.90 7.17
N LYS A 76 -16.56 36.82 7.75
CA LYS A 76 -17.08 38.10 8.27
C LYS A 76 -17.63 39.00 7.17
N ASN A 77 -16.99 39.01 6.01
CA ASN A 77 -17.38 39.83 4.87
C ASN A 77 -18.47 39.16 4.02
N ASN A 78 -18.89 37.94 4.38
CA ASN A 78 -19.82 37.12 3.61
C ASN A 78 -19.35 36.91 2.15
N GLU A 79 -18.03 36.76 2.00
CA GLU A 79 -17.38 36.42 0.74
C GLU A 79 -17.67 34.96 0.38
N ARG A 80 -17.80 34.69 -0.93
CA ARG A 80 -17.96 33.34 -1.45
C ARG A 80 -16.61 32.64 -1.46
N ILE A 81 -16.57 31.49 -0.78
CA ILE A 81 -15.42 30.62 -0.67
C ILE A 81 -15.61 29.42 -1.61
N LEU A 82 -14.63 29.15 -2.47
CA LEU A 82 -14.61 27.95 -3.31
C LEU A 82 -13.50 27.01 -2.82
N ILE A 83 -13.87 25.76 -2.53
CA ILE A 83 -12.90 24.70 -2.22
C ILE A 83 -12.62 23.90 -3.48
N TYR A 84 -11.36 23.82 -3.91
CA TYR A 84 -10.93 23.02 -5.05
C TYR A 84 -10.06 21.88 -4.56
N GLY A 85 -10.34 20.63 -4.94
CA GLY A 85 -9.44 19.53 -4.56
C GLY A 85 -9.46 18.35 -5.50
N ASP A 86 -8.59 17.38 -5.25
CA ASP A 86 -8.42 16.21 -6.12
C ASP A 86 -9.57 15.19 -5.99
N TYR A 87 -9.64 14.28 -6.97
CA TYR A 87 -10.69 13.27 -7.11
C TYR A 87 -10.45 11.97 -6.34
N ASP A 88 -9.32 11.82 -5.65
CA ASP A 88 -9.04 10.65 -4.82
C ASP A 88 -9.55 10.82 -3.37
N VAL A 89 -9.32 9.83 -2.50
CA VAL A 89 -9.81 9.89 -1.12
C VAL A 89 -9.25 11.07 -0.33
N ASP A 90 -7.97 11.43 -0.52
CA ASP A 90 -7.36 12.52 0.24
C ASP A 90 -7.97 13.86 -0.15
N GLY A 91 -8.10 14.12 -1.46
CA GLY A 91 -8.84 15.27 -1.99
C GLY A 91 -10.32 15.30 -1.58
N VAL A 92 -11.07 14.20 -1.77
CA VAL A 92 -12.50 14.10 -1.43
C VAL A 92 -12.74 14.36 0.06
N THR A 93 -11.92 13.80 0.93
CA THR A 93 -12.06 13.99 2.38
C THR A 93 -11.60 15.37 2.83
N SER A 94 -10.59 15.96 2.19
CA SER A 94 -10.20 17.36 2.41
C SER A 94 -11.30 18.33 2.04
N ILE A 95 -11.91 18.18 0.85
CA ILE A 95 -13.07 18.99 0.43
C ILE A 95 -14.20 18.85 1.45
N SER A 96 -14.52 17.61 1.85
CA SER A 96 -15.59 17.33 2.80
C SER A 96 -15.36 18.00 4.16
N GLN A 97 -14.12 17.99 4.65
CA GLN A 97 -13.75 18.67 5.90
C GLN A 97 -14.03 20.18 5.83
N PHE A 98 -13.54 20.85 4.78
CA PHE A 98 -13.76 22.30 4.61
C PHE A 98 -15.24 22.65 4.45
N VAL A 99 -15.96 21.94 3.60
CA VAL A 99 -17.38 22.21 3.33
C VAL A 99 -18.22 22.03 4.60
N VAL A 100 -18.04 20.93 5.35
CA VAL A 100 -18.81 20.71 6.59
C VAL A 100 -18.48 21.77 7.63
N PHE A 101 -17.20 22.10 7.81
CA PHE A 101 -16.77 23.09 8.80
C PHE A 101 -17.28 24.50 8.47
N LEU A 102 -17.05 24.96 7.24
CA LEU A 102 -17.41 26.31 6.81
C LEU A 102 -18.93 26.52 6.73
N LYS A 103 -19.70 25.50 6.31
CA LYS A 103 -21.18 25.56 6.39
C LYS A 103 -21.66 25.69 7.84
N LYS A 104 -21.06 24.95 8.78
CA LYS A 104 -21.36 25.13 10.21
C LYS A 104 -20.94 26.50 10.75
N ALA A 105 -19.90 27.10 10.16
CA ALA A 105 -19.45 28.46 10.49
C ALA A 105 -20.36 29.57 9.92
N GLY A 106 -21.32 29.22 9.04
CA GLY A 106 -22.21 30.17 8.37
C GLY A 106 -21.62 30.83 7.12
N ALA A 107 -20.58 30.26 6.52
CA ALA A 107 -19.97 30.79 5.29
C ALA A 107 -20.78 30.44 4.02
N ASP A 108 -20.72 31.30 3.00
CA ASP A 108 -21.09 30.92 1.62
C ASP A 108 -19.95 30.10 1.02
N VAL A 109 -20.12 28.77 0.96
CA VAL A 109 -19.07 27.84 0.52
C VAL A 109 -19.62 26.84 -0.49
N GLU A 110 -18.90 26.75 -1.61
CA GLU A 110 -19.07 25.76 -2.66
C GLU A 110 -17.77 24.96 -2.86
N TYR A 111 -17.86 23.88 -3.63
CA TYR A 111 -16.68 23.07 -3.97
C TYR A 111 -16.61 22.74 -5.46
N TYR A 112 -15.39 22.49 -5.92
CA TYR A 112 -15.06 22.00 -7.25
C TYR A 112 -14.12 20.81 -7.13
N VAL A 113 -14.39 19.77 -7.93
CA VAL A 113 -13.49 18.62 -8.10
C VAL A 113 -13.34 18.39 -9.60
N PRO A 114 -12.11 18.26 -10.13
CA PRO A 114 -11.88 18.10 -11.55
C PRO A 114 -12.32 16.71 -12.02
N GLU A 115 -12.74 16.63 -13.28
CA GLU A 115 -13.00 15.35 -13.94
C GLU A 115 -11.69 14.73 -14.44
N ARG A 116 -11.37 13.52 -13.98
CA ARG A 116 -10.09 12.85 -14.23
C ARG A 116 -9.76 12.67 -15.72
N GLU A 117 -10.78 12.36 -16.52
CA GLU A 117 -10.58 12.04 -17.94
C GLU A 117 -10.41 13.28 -18.83
N SER A 118 -11.18 14.34 -18.57
CA SER A 118 -11.19 15.55 -19.39
C SER A 118 -10.24 16.63 -18.89
N GLU A 119 -10.14 16.83 -17.57
CA GLU A 119 -9.34 17.89 -16.97
C GLU A 119 -8.00 17.38 -16.43
N GLY A 120 -7.96 16.12 -15.99
CA GLY A 120 -6.75 15.52 -15.41
C GLY A 120 -6.53 15.95 -13.97
N TYR A 121 -5.28 15.81 -13.51
CA TYR A 121 -4.85 16.22 -12.17
C TYR A 121 -4.42 17.69 -12.14
N GLY A 122 -4.66 18.35 -11.00
CA GLY A 122 -4.30 19.75 -10.77
C GLY A 122 -5.30 20.72 -11.39
N ILE A 123 -4.98 22.01 -11.34
CA ILE A 123 -5.91 23.06 -11.75
C ILE A 123 -6.15 23.02 -13.27
N SER A 124 -7.41 23.01 -13.65
CA SER A 124 -7.94 23.14 -15.01
C SER A 124 -7.52 24.40 -15.78
N GLN A 125 -7.12 24.36 -17.07
CA GLN A 125 -7.23 25.60 -17.88
C GLN A 125 -8.71 25.92 -18.13
N SER A 126 -9.55 24.91 -18.38
CA SER A 126 -10.99 25.11 -18.51
C SER A 126 -11.60 25.67 -17.23
N PHE A 127 -11.12 25.25 -16.06
CA PHE A 127 -11.50 25.86 -14.79
C PHE A 127 -11.12 27.35 -14.73
N VAL A 128 -9.88 27.70 -15.06
CA VAL A 128 -9.44 29.11 -15.09
C VAL A 128 -10.29 29.94 -16.07
N ASP A 129 -10.60 29.39 -17.24
CA ASP A 129 -11.41 30.06 -18.24
C ASP A 129 -12.86 30.26 -17.78
N SER A 130 -13.43 29.29 -17.06
CA SER A 130 -14.76 29.42 -16.43
C SER A 130 -14.83 30.55 -15.38
N ILE A 131 -13.70 30.85 -14.72
CA ILE A 131 -13.61 31.99 -13.81
C ILE A 131 -13.57 33.30 -14.60
N LYS A 132 -12.80 33.35 -15.69
CA LYS A 132 -12.68 34.54 -16.55
C LYS A 132 -14.00 34.89 -17.24
N THR A 133 -14.80 33.88 -17.60
CA THR A 133 -16.11 34.07 -18.24
C THR A 133 -17.21 34.44 -17.25
N GLY A 134 -16.96 34.27 -15.93
CA GLY A 134 -17.92 34.52 -14.87
C GLY A 134 -18.92 33.37 -14.64
N GLU A 135 -18.68 32.19 -15.23
CA GLU A 135 -19.46 30.98 -14.94
C GLU A 135 -19.24 30.53 -13.49
N ILE A 136 -17.98 30.56 -13.04
CA ILE A 136 -17.59 30.31 -11.65
C ILE A 136 -17.17 31.62 -10.99
N THR A 137 -17.78 31.92 -9.84
CA THR A 137 -17.51 33.15 -9.07
C THR A 137 -17.16 32.81 -7.63
N PHE A 138 -16.16 33.50 -7.10
CA PHE A 138 -15.71 33.45 -5.70
C PHE A 138 -14.77 34.62 -5.43
N GLU A 139 -14.56 34.95 -4.16
CA GLU A 139 -13.56 35.91 -3.70
C GLU A 139 -12.33 35.21 -3.10
N LEU A 140 -12.53 34.03 -2.49
CA LEU A 140 -11.48 33.20 -1.92
C LEU A 140 -11.49 31.78 -2.48
N LEU A 141 -10.39 31.35 -3.08
CA LEU A 141 -10.13 29.96 -3.45
C LEU A 141 -9.28 29.28 -2.38
N ILE A 142 -9.68 28.08 -1.95
CA ILE A 142 -8.86 27.20 -1.13
C ILE A 142 -8.61 25.93 -1.92
N THR A 143 -7.37 25.68 -2.33
CA THR A 143 -7.00 24.42 -2.96
C THR A 143 -6.57 23.43 -1.88
N VAL A 144 -7.04 22.19 -1.98
CA VAL A 144 -6.68 21.08 -1.10
C VAL A 144 -6.18 19.91 -1.94
N ASP A 145 -5.05 19.33 -1.55
CA ASP A 145 -4.43 18.19 -2.26
C ASP A 145 -3.95 18.49 -3.69
N CYS A 146 -3.87 19.77 -4.03
CA CYS A 146 -3.28 20.24 -5.27
C CYS A 146 -2.92 21.74 -5.19
N GLY A 147 -2.20 22.21 -6.20
CA GLY A 147 -1.92 23.63 -6.43
C GLY A 147 -0.47 24.03 -6.27
N ILE A 148 0.36 23.30 -5.49
CA ILE A 148 1.76 23.69 -5.25
C ILE A 148 2.59 23.74 -6.54
N ALA A 149 2.23 22.92 -7.53
CA ALA A 149 2.91 22.85 -8.82
C ALA A 149 2.31 23.78 -9.89
N GLU A 150 1.19 24.45 -9.61
CA GLU A 150 0.34 25.14 -10.60
C GLU A 150 0.62 26.65 -10.71
N ILE A 151 1.90 27.02 -10.85
CA ILE A 151 2.37 28.42 -10.83
C ILE A 151 1.59 29.31 -11.79
N THR A 152 1.57 28.99 -13.08
CA THR A 152 0.94 29.82 -14.12
C THR A 152 -0.56 29.99 -13.91
N LYS A 153 -1.26 28.92 -13.51
CA LYS A 153 -2.72 28.94 -13.36
C LYS A 153 -3.15 29.73 -12.12
N ILE A 154 -2.39 29.60 -11.02
CA ILE A 154 -2.60 30.42 -9.83
C ILE A 154 -2.33 31.90 -10.12
N ASP A 155 -1.29 32.21 -10.89
CA ASP A 155 -1.00 33.59 -11.31
C ASP A 155 -2.13 34.18 -12.16
N GLU A 156 -2.74 33.38 -13.04
CA GLU A 156 -3.90 33.81 -13.82
C GLU A 156 -5.11 34.11 -12.93
N ILE A 157 -5.37 33.29 -11.92
CA ILE A 157 -6.48 33.50 -10.98
C ILE A 157 -6.24 34.74 -10.11
N THR A 158 -5.03 34.91 -9.57
CA THR A 158 -4.72 36.06 -8.70
C THR A 158 -4.75 37.40 -9.44
N LYS A 159 -4.41 37.43 -10.74
CA LYS A 159 -4.59 38.61 -11.61
C LYS A 159 -6.06 39.06 -11.76
N LEU A 160 -7.02 38.21 -11.41
CA LEU A 160 -8.45 38.55 -11.35
C LEU A 160 -8.87 39.15 -10.00
N ASN A 161 -7.92 39.58 -9.16
CA ASN A 161 -8.13 40.08 -7.79
C ASN A 161 -8.85 39.06 -6.90
N LYS A 162 -8.47 37.79 -7.01
CA LYS A 162 -8.99 36.70 -6.17
C LYS A 162 -7.87 36.18 -5.28
N ASP A 163 -8.16 35.96 -4.01
CA ASP A 163 -7.19 35.36 -3.09
C ASP A 163 -7.18 33.84 -3.24
N VAL A 164 -5.99 33.26 -3.11
CA VAL A 164 -5.78 31.81 -3.15
C VAL A 164 -5.05 31.35 -1.90
N ILE A 165 -5.58 30.34 -1.22
CA ILE A 165 -4.91 29.58 -0.17
C ILE A 165 -4.63 28.18 -0.70
N ILE A 166 -3.37 27.74 -0.64
CA ILE A 166 -2.97 26.40 -1.08
C ILE A 166 -2.70 25.53 0.15
N ILE A 167 -3.37 24.39 0.25
CA ILE A 167 -3.13 23.34 1.26
C ILE A 167 -2.74 22.07 0.53
N ASP A 168 -1.46 21.75 0.54
CA ASP A 168 -0.89 20.70 -0.29
C ASP A 168 0.26 19.99 0.44
N HIS A 169 0.58 18.78 0.00
CA HIS A 169 1.64 17.93 0.54
C HIS A 169 2.58 17.36 -0.55
N HIS A 170 2.30 17.65 -1.81
CA HIS A 170 3.16 17.29 -2.94
C HIS A 170 4.52 17.98 -2.85
N GLU A 171 5.50 17.47 -3.61
CA GLU A 171 6.84 18.03 -3.67
C GLU A 171 6.82 19.50 -4.10
N SER A 172 7.46 20.36 -3.32
CA SER A 172 7.58 21.79 -3.62
C SER A 172 8.69 22.03 -4.64
N ARG A 173 8.41 22.86 -5.64
CA ARG A 173 9.41 23.34 -6.60
C ARG A 173 10.21 24.50 -5.99
N GLU A 174 11.30 24.90 -6.66
CA GLU A 174 12.07 26.08 -6.24
C GLU A 174 11.26 27.37 -6.34
N GLU A 175 10.50 27.51 -7.43
CA GLU A 175 9.54 28.58 -7.62
C GLU A 175 8.17 28.14 -7.08
N LEU A 176 7.56 29.01 -6.28
CA LEU A 176 6.26 28.76 -5.66
C LEU A 176 5.18 29.63 -6.32
N PRO A 177 3.91 29.18 -6.39
CA PRO A 177 2.80 29.97 -6.91
C PRO A 177 2.60 31.29 -6.16
N ASN A 178 2.12 32.34 -6.84
CA ASN A 178 1.77 33.59 -6.17
C ASN A 178 0.41 33.48 -5.45
N ALA A 179 0.39 32.80 -4.31
CA ALA A 179 -0.81 32.62 -3.49
C ALA A 179 -0.80 33.49 -2.23
N TYR A 180 -1.98 33.82 -1.69
CA TYR A 180 -2.10 34.55 -0.42
C TYR A 180 -1.46 33.77 0.72
N ALA A 181 -1.64 32.44 0.77
CA ALA A 181 -1.01 31.58 1.76
C ALA A 181 -0.69 30.21 1.13
N ILE A 182 0.50 29.67 1.41
CA ILE A 182 0.90 28.32 1.01
C ILE A 182 1.19 27.50 2.25
N ILE A 183 0.31 26.55 2.53
CA ILE A 183 0.44 25.60 3.63
C ILE A 183 0.86 24.27 3.02
N ASN A 184 2.17 24.07 2.91
CA ASN A 184 2.78 22.80 2.53
C ASN A 184 4.00 22.55 3.43
N PRO A 185 4.06 21.43 4.16
CA PRO A 185 5.16 21.17 5.09
C PRO A 185 6.51 20.96 4.39
N LYS A 186 6.52 20.59 3.10
CA LYS A 186 7.73 20.38 2.29
C LYS A 186 8.33 21.65 1.71
N GLN A 187 7.73 22.82 1.97
CA GLN A 187 8.40 24.10 1.67
C GLN A 187 9.74 24.18 2.39
N LYS A 188 10.76 24.68 1.67
CA LYS A 188 12.15 24.77 2.15
C LYS A 188 12.29 25.52 3.48
N ASP A 189 11.45 26.52 3.71
CA ASP A 189 11.46 27.38 4.90
C ASP A 189 10.34 27.07 5.90
N CYS A 190 9.59 25.97 5.71
CA CYS A 190 8.59 25.55 6.67
C CYS A 190 9.24 24.88 7.91
N PRO A 191 9.01 25.39 9.14
CA PRO A 191 9.63 24.85 10.36
C PRO A 191 9.21 23.43 10.74
N SER A 192 8.02 22.99 10.34
CA SER A 192 7.43 21.73 10.80
C SER A 192 8.33 20.52 10.54
N GLU A 193 8.44 19.63 11.52
CA GLU A 193 9.16 18.36 11.37
C GLU A 193 8.32 17.25 10.73
N ASN A 194 7.00 17.44 10.65
CA ASN A 194 6.06 16.51 10.05
C ASN A 194 5.89 16.79 8.55
N LYS A 195 6.92 16.42 7.77
CA LYS A 195 6.99 16.65 6.31
C LYS A 195 6.05 15.81 5.45
N HIS A 196 5.39 14.81 6.04
CA HIS A 196 4.64 13.77 5.31
C HIS A 196 3.17 13.67 5.73
N LEU A 197 2.57 14.75 6.29
CA LEU A 197 1.12 14.81 6.42
C LEU A 197 0.50 14.78 5.01
N CYS A 198 -0.56 13.99 4.82
CA CYS A 198 -1.42 14.10 3.64
C CYS A 198 -2.26 15.40 3.69
N ALA A 199 -2.89 15.78 2.59
CA ALA A 199 -3.72 16.97 2.53
C ALA A 199 -4.92 16.91 3.48
N ALA A 200 -5.55 15.74 3.69
CA ALA A 200 -6.65 15.62 4.65
C ALA A 200 -6.17 15.79 6.10
N GLY A 201 -4.97 15.31 6.43
CA GLY A 201 -4.35 15.51 7.73
C GLY A 201 -3.95 16.97 7.96
N LEU A 202 -3.46 17.64 6.93
CA LEU A 202 -3.12 19.06 6.97
C LEU A 202 -4.38 19.95 7.06
N SER A 203 -5.44 19.58 6.34
CA SER A 203 -6.78 20.19 6.42
C SER A 203 -7.35 20.10 7.83
N PHE A 204 -7.26 18.92 8.48
CA PHE A 204 -7.67 18.75 9.87
C PHE A 204 -6.90 19.67 10.81
N LYS A 205 -5.57 19.75 10.66
CA LYS A 205 -4.74 20.64 11.47
C LYS A 205 -5.12 22.11 11.28
N PHE A 206 -5.31 22.53 10.03
CA PHE A 206 -5.74 23.89 9.69
C PHE A 206 -7.09 24.22 10.33
N LEU A 207 -8.10 23.36 10.12
CA LEU A 207 -9.46 23.58 10.60
C LEU A 207 -9.55 23.49 12.13
N LYS A 208 -8.80 22.60 12.77
CA LYS A 208 -8.68 22.54 14.24
C LYS A 208 -8.09 23.84 14.80
N HIS A 209 -7.09 24.43 14.14
CA HIS A 209 -6.55 25.73 14.56
C HIS A 209 -7.53 26.88 14.33
N LEU A 210 -8.20 26.90 13.17
CA LEU A 210 -9.26 27.86 12.85
C LEU A 210 -10.43 27.79 13.86
N ASN A 211 -10.78 26.59 14.32
CA ASN A 211 -11.85 26.37 15.29
C ASN A 211 -11.58 26.99 16.66
N LYS A 212 -10.32 27.28 17.02
CA LYS A 212 -10.01 28.03 18.26
C LYS A 212 -10.66 29.42 18.26
N SER A 213 -10.79 30.03 17.09
CA SER A 213 -11.42 31.34 16.90
C SER A 213 -12.94 31.22 16.72
N LEU A 214 -13.41 30.26 15.91
CA LEU A 214 -14.82 30.13 15.55
C LEU A 214 -15.66 29.35 16.58
N LYS A 215 -15.03 28.50 17.40
CA LYS A 215 -15.64 27.75 18.51
C LYS A 215 -16.89 26.96 18.12
N ILE A 216 -16.81 26.26 16.99
CA ILE A 216 -17.89 25.39 16.50
C ILE A 216 -17.84 24.09 17.33
N ASN A 217 -18.98 23.75 17.94
CA ASN A 217 -19.13 22.55 18.75
C ASN A 217 -19.31 21.29 17.89
N ASP A 218 -18.91 20.14 18.42
CA ASP A 218 -19.15 18.81 17.84
C ASP A 218 -18.74 18.69 16.37
N ILE A 219 -17.61 19.29 15.99
CA ILE A 219 -17.08 19.26 14.61
C ILE A 219 -15.74 18.53 14.51
N GLU A 220 -14.86 18.65 15.50
CA GLU A 220 -13.50 18.12 15.40
C GLU A 220 -13.47 16.59 15.24
N ASP A 221 -14.39 15.87 15.87
CA ASP A 221 -14.52 14.41 15.69
C ASP A 221 -14.87 14.06 14.23
N VAL A 222 -15.78 14.80 13.59
CA VAL A 222 -16.15 14.59 12.19
C VAL A 222 -14.97 14.88 11.27
N LEU A 223 -14.23 15.96 11.54
CA LEU A 223 -13.04 16.31 10.75
C LEU A 223 -11.95 15.24 10.90
N LEU A 224 -11.77 14.71 12.12
CA LEU A 224 -10.80 13.66 12.40
C LEU A 224 -11.12 12.34 11.68
N GLU A 225 -12.39 11.96 11.60
CA GLU A 225 -12.82 10.78 10.84
C GLU A 225 -12.46 10.91 9.35
N TYR A 226 -12.70 12.08 8.74
CA TYR A 226 -12.30 12.35 7.36
C TYR A 226 -10.78 12.37 7.19
N ALA A 227 -10.05 13.01 8.10
CA ALA A 227 -8.59 13.02 8.08
C ALA A 227 -8.01 11.62 8.15
N CYS A 228 -8.56 10.76 9.00
CA CYS A 228 -8.14 9.37 9.12
C CYS A 228 -8.36 8.56 7.84
N LEU A 229 -9.49 8.77 7.15
CA LEU A 229 -9.74 8.16 5.84
C LEU A 229 -8.70 8.59 4.81
N GLY A 230 -8.44 9.90 4.67
CA GLY A 230 -7.43 10.43 3.74
C GLY A 230 -6.03 9.94 4.06
N THR A 231 -5.58 10.06 5.32
CA THR A 231 -4.25 9.62 5.78
C THR A 231 -3.97 8.15 5.49
N ILE A 232 -4.95 7.26 5.70
CA ILE A 232 -4.73 5.83 5.45
C ILE A 232 -4.84 5.52 3.94
N ALA A 233 -5.71 6.23 3.21
CA ALA A 233 -5.91 6.01 1.78
C ALA A 233 -4.76 6.53 0.90
N ASP A 234 -4.10 7.61 1.33
CA ASP A 234 -2.93 8.21 0.66
C ASP A 234 -1.62 7.44 0.95
N ILE A 235 -1.67 6.41 1.81
CA ILE A 235 -0.53 5.52 2.10
C ILE A 235 0.68 6.31 2.64
N VAL A 236 0.45 7.44 3.30
CA VAL A 236 1.51 8.16 4.02
C VAL A 236 2.02 7.36 5.21
N ASP A 237 3.25 7.63 5.62
CA ASP A 237 3.86 6.95 6.76
C ASP A 237 3.08 7.24 8.04
N LEU A 238 2.59 6.18 8.70
CA LEU A 238 1.83 6.22 9.94
C LEU A 238 2.75 6.38 11.15
N VAL A 239 3.50 7.48 11.15
CA VAL A 239 4.39 7.94 12.21
C VAL A 239 4.00 9.34 12.68
N LYS A 240 4.46 9.77 13.85
CA LYS A 240 4.20 11.11 14.43
C LYS A 240 2.72 11.53 14.29
N ASP A 241 2.42 12.68 13.69
CA ASP A 241 1.07 13.23 13.57
C ASP A 241 0.13 12.34 12.74
N ASN A 242 0.61 11.71 11.67
CA ASN A 242 -0.19 10.75 10.89
C ASN A 242 -0.64 9.56 11.75
N ARG A 243 0.25 9.08 12.64
CA ARG A 243 -0.10 8.00 13.59
C ARG A 243 -1.18 8.44 14.57
N ILE A 244 -1.09 9.66 15.09
CA ILE A 244 -2.10 10.22 16.01
C ILE A 244 -3.45 10.34 15.29
N ILE A 245 -3.48 10.93 14.09
CA ILE A 245 -4.70 11.05 13.27
C ILE A 245 -5.31 9.68 12.99
N ALA A 246 -4.50 8.73 12.52
CA ALA A 246 -4.98 7.39 12.18
C ALA A 246 -5.49 6.63 13.42
N CYS A 247 -4.78 6.67 14.54
CA CYS A 247 -5.18 5.97 15.77
C CYS A 247 -6.47 6.55 16.36
N GLN A 248 -6.50 7.87 16.58
CA GLN A 248 -7.65 8.54 17.18
C GLN A 248 -8.85 8.53 16.24
N GLY A 249 -8.64 8.69 14.93
CA GLY A 249 -9.70 8.62 13.94
C GLY A 249 -10.28 7.22 13.75
N LEU A 250 -9.48 6.16 13.78
CA LEU A 250 -9.99 4.78 13.76
C LEU A 250 -10.91 4.51 14.97
N ASN A 251 -10.56 5.02 16.15
CA ASN A 251 -11.41 4.90 17.34
C ASN A 251 -12.77 5.58 17.14
N LYS A 252 -12.81 6.73 16.45
CA LYS A 252 -14.05 7.45 16.12
C LYS A 252 -14.86 6.75 15.02
N ILE A 253 -14.21 6.31 13.94
CA ILE A 253 -14.85 5.64 12.80
C ILE A 253 -15.62 4.39 13.25
N ASN A 254 -15.09 3.64 14.22
CA ASN A 254 -15.77 2.46 14.79
C ASN A 254 -17.15 2.75 15.39
N ASN A 255 -17.43 4.01 15.74
CA ASN A 255 -18.73 4.48 16.23
C ASN A 255 -19.19 5.72 15.46
N THR A 256 -18.86 5.80 14.17
CA THR A 256 -19.10 6.98 13.33
C THR A 256 -20.56 7.41 13.39
N LYS A 257 -20.80 8.73 13.33
CA LYS A 257 -22.13 9.32 13.16
C LYS A 257 -22.36 9.88 11.76
N ILE A 258 -21.36 9.80 10.87
CA ILE A 258 -21.42 10.31 9.52
C ILE A 258 -22.27 9.34 8.68
N THR A 259 -23.46 9.80 8.25
CA THR A 259 -24.45 8.96 7.55
C THR A 259 -23.85 8.27 6.33
N GLY A 260 -23.12 9.01 5.49
CA GLY A 260 -22.47 8.45 4.31
C GLY A 260 -21.42 7.39 4.63
N LEU A 261 -20.60 7.61 5.66
CA LEU A 261 -19.57 6.66 6.07
C LEU A 261 -20.19 5.38 6.64
N LYS A 262 -21.26 5.48 7.44
CA LYS A 262 -22.02 4.30 7.92
C LYS A 262 -22.49 3.44 6.75
N LYS A 263 -23.17 4.06 5.78
CA LYS A 263 -23.69 3.34 4.59
C LYS A 263 -22.56 2.74 3.76
N LEU A 264 -21.43 3.44 3.62
CA LEU A 264 -20.27 2.91 2.93
C LEU A 264 -19.67 1.68 3.64
N ILE A 265 -19.61 1.70 4.98
CA ILE A 265 -19.17 0.55 5.79
C ILE A 265 -20.13 -0.62 5.59
N GLU A 266 -21.44 -0.40 5.67
CA GLU A 266 -22.47 -1.42 5.47
C GLU A 266 -22.33 -2.13 4.11
N VAL A 267 -22.31 -1.37 3.01
CA VAL A 267 -22.19 -1.95 1.65
C VAL A 267 -20.82 -2.57 1.40
N SER A 268 -19.81 -2.21 2.18
CA SER A 268 -18.46 -2.76 2.01
C SER A 268 -18.34 -4.23 2.40
N GLY A 269 -19.31 -4.74 3.16
CA GLY A 269 -19.35 -6.11 3.67
C GLY A 269 -18.46 -6.34 4.89
N ILE A 270 -17.97 -5.28 5.54
CA ILE A 270 -17.30 -5.37 6.84
C ILE A 270 -18.37 -5.80 7.87
N ARG A 271 -18.24 -7.02 8.40
CA ARG A 271 -19.16 -7.59 9.39
C ARG A 271 -18.48 -7.68 10.75
N ASP A 272 -19.22 -7.33 11.80
CA ASP A 272 -18.95 -7.62 13.23
C ASP A 272 -17.46 -7.57 13.63
N GLY A 273 -16.82 -6.43 13.41
CA GLY A 273 -15.40 -6.27 13.72
C GLY A 273 -14.98 -4.81 13.83
N VAL A 274 -13.90 -4.59 14.58
CA VAL A 274 -13.27 -3.28 14.72
C VAL A 274 -12.65 -2.88 13.38
N ILE A 275 -13.04 -1.73 12.85
CA ILE A 275 -12.43 -1.10 11.68
C ILE A 275 -10.99 -0.77 12.03
N LYS A 276 -10.08 -1.18 11.14
CA LYS A 276 -8.63 -1.04 11.24
C LYS A 276 -8.12 -0.38 9.96
N SER A 277 -6.85 0.02 9.95
CA SER A 277 -6.22 0.60 8.76
C SER A 277 -6.38 -0.26 7.50
N TYR A 278 -6.30 -1.59 7.64
CA TYR A 278 -6.57 -2.53 6.55
C TYR A 278 -7.96 -2.33 5.91
N HIS A 279 -9.00 -2.19 6.73
CA HIS A 279 -10.37 -2.01 6.25
C HIS A 279 -10.52 -0.69 5.47
N ILE A 280 -9.89 0.38 5.95
CA ILE A 280 -9.87 1.65 5.21
C ILE A 280 -9.11 1.50 3.89
N GLY A 281 -7.86 1.05 3.92
CA GLY A 281 -6.99 0.98 2.74
C GLY A 281 -7.46 0.00 1.66
N PHE A 282 -8.08 -1.12 2.04
CA PHE A 282 -8.43 -2.20 1.10
C PHE A 282 -9.93 -2.39 0.86
N MET A 283 -10.80 -1.78 1.67
CA MET A 283 -12.25 -1.92 1.51
C MET A 283 -12.95 -0.58 1.30
N LEU A 284 -12.73 0.41 2.14
CA LEU A 284 -13.44 1.70 2.04
C LEU A 284 -12.83 2.61 0.97
N ALA A 285 -11.52 2.85 1.01
CA ALA A 285 -10.83 3.73 0.09
C ALA A 285 -10.98 3.32 -1.39
N PRO A 286 -10.93 2.02 -1.77
CA PRO A 286 -11.16 1.61 -3.16
C PRO A 286 -12.56 1.99 -3.70
N ARG A 287 -13.58 2.05 -2.84
CA ARG A 287 -14.95 2.43 -3.24
C ARG A 287 -15.07 3.93 -3.50
N ILE A 288 -14.43 4.73 -2.65
CA ILE A 288 -14.33 6.18 -2.84
C ILE A 288 -13.52 6.47 -4.12
N ASN A 289 -12.34 5.88 -4.26
CA ASN A 289 -11.50 6.05 -5.44
C ASN A 289 -12.12 5.53 -6.74
N ALA A 290 -13.05 4.57 -6.66
CA ALA A 290 -13.74 4.07 -7.84
C ALA A 290 -14.59 5.16 -8.50
N SER A 291 -15.17 6.10 -7.73
CA SER A 291 -15.98 7.17 -8.33
C SER A 291 -15.16 8.07 -9.23
N GLY A 292 -13.97 8.52 -8.81
CA GLY A 292 -13.08 9.33 -9.66
C GLY A 292 -12.36 8.56 -10.78
N ARG A 293 -12.44 7.22 -10.80
CA ARG A 293 -11.82 6.37 -11.84
C ARG A 293 -12.79 5.91 -12.93
N MET A 294 -14.07 5.79 -12.57
CA MET A 294 -15.10 5.18 -13.40
C MET A 294 -16.19 6.17 -13.80
N ASP A 295 -16.28 7.31 -13.10
CA ASP A 295 -17.30 8.34 -13.28
C ASP A 295 -16.80 9.65 -12.63
N THR A 296 -17.59 10.32 -11.78
CA THR A 296 -17.20 11.58 -11.13
C THR A 296 -16.98 11.42 -9.61
N ALA A 297 -15.93 12.05 -9.08
CA ALA A 297 -15.67 12.13 -7.64
C ALA A 297 -16.73 12.93 -6.86
N LYS A 298 -17.57 13.71 -7.56
CA LYS A 298 -18.70 14.43 -6.96
C LYS A 298 -19.64 13.50 -6.19
N LYS A 299 -19.82 12.25 -6.65
CA LYS A 299 -20.66 11.25 -5.98
C LYS A 299 -20.12 10.87 -4.60
N ALA A 300 -18.80 10.68 -4.48
CA ALA A 300 -18.17 10.40 -3.20
C ALA A 300 -18.25 11.58 -2.24
N ILE A 301 -18.00 12.81 -2.72
CA ILE A 301 -18.15 14.02 -1.89
C ILE A 301 -19.60 14.16 -1.42
N LYS A 302 -20.59 13.95 -2.30
CA LYS A 302 -22.01 14.01 -1.95
C LYS A 302 -22.38 12.98 -0.88
N LEU A 303 -21.84 11.77 -0.98
CA LEU A 303 -22.02 10.74 0.04
C LEU A 303 -21.47 11.19 1.39
N MET A 304 -20.27 11.77 1.43
CA MET A 304 -19.67 12.26 2.68
C MET A 304 -20.46 13.43 3.28
N LEU A 305 -21.03 14.30 2.45
CA LEU A 305 -21.74 15.49 2.92
C LEU A 305 -23.21 15.27 3.30
N THR A 306 -23.88 14.25 2.74
CA THR A 306 -25.31 14.06 2.95
C THR A 306 -25.66 13.64 4.37
N LYS A 307 -26.82 14.10 4.83
CA LYS A 307 -27.44 13.71 6.11
C LYS A 307 -28.70 12.87 5.90
N ASP A 308 -29.15 12.74 4.65
CA ASP A 308 -30.32 11.96 4.28
C ASP A 308 -29.93 10.48 4.15
N GLU A 309 -30.62 9.61 4.88
CA GLU A 309 -30.27 8.19 4.92
C GLU A 309 -30.56 7.47 3.60
N GLU A 310 -31.63 7.83 2.90
CA GLU A 310 -31.99 7.22 1.61
C GLU A 310 -31.01 7.63 0.52
N GLU A 311 -30.63 8.91 0.48
CA GLU A 311 -29.61 9.42 -0.42
C GLU A 311 -28.25 8.77 -0.14
N ALA A 312 -27.86 8.67 1.14
CA ALA A 312 -26.61 8.01 1.52
C ALA A 312 -26.57 6.54 1.11
N GLU A 313 -27.67 5.80 1.29
CA GLU A 313 -27.76 4.41 0.88
C GLU A 313 -27.64 4.26 -0.64
N LYS A 314 -28.36 5.10 -1.40
CA LYS A 314 -28.27 5.11 -2.86
C LYS A 314 -26.85 5.40 -3.35
N LEU A 315 -26.21 6.43 -2.82
CA LEU A 315 -24.85 6.81 -3.21
C LEU A 315 -23.82 5.74 -2.80
N ALA A 316 -23.98 5.10 -1.64
CA ALA A 316 -23.10 4.02 -1.20
C ALA A 316 -23.20 2.80 -2.11
N LEU A 317 -24.42 2.41 -2.51
CA LEU A 317 -24.64 1.32 -3.47
C LEU A 317 -24.08 1.67 -4.86
N GLU A 318 -24.19 2.93 -5.28
CA GLU A 318 -23.60 3.39 -6.53
C GLU A 318 -22.07 3.29 -6.52
N LEU A 319 -21.42 3.74 -5.44
CA LEU A 319 -19.97 3.59 -5.27
C LEU A 319 -19.52 2.11 -5.23
N GLU A 320 -20.32 1.23 -4.64
CA GLU A 320 -20.08 -0.22 -4.69
C GLU A 320 -20.19 -0.76 -6.13
N GLY A 321 -21.19 -0.31 -6.89
CA GLY A 321 -21.33 -0.62 -8.31
C GLY A 321 -20.10 -0.20 -9.12
N LEU A 322 -19.63 1.04 -8.95
CA LEU A 322 -18.43 1.57 -9.62
C LEU A 322 -17.17 0.79 -9.22
N ASN A 323 -17.04 0.41 -7.94
CA ASN A 323 -15.93 -0.41 -7.46
C ASN A 323 -15.92 -1.80 -8.11
N ASN A 324 -17.09 -2.41 -8.31
CA ASN A 324 -17.23 -3.70 -8.98
C ASN A 324 -16.90 -3.60 -10.47
N ALA A 325 -17.38 -2.57 -11.17
CA ALA A 325 -16.99 -2.29 -12.55
C ALA A 325 -15.47 -2.08 -12.69
N ARG A 326 -14.86 -1.31 -11.77
CA ARG A 326 -13.40 -1.12 -11.69
C ARG A 326 -12.65 -2.44 -11.50
N LYS A 327 -13.11 -3.33 -10.61
CA LYS A 327 -12.52 -4.67 -10.38
C LYS A 327 -12.61 -5.55 -11.63
N GLU A 328 -13.73 -5.50 -12.34
CA GLU A 328 -13.94 -6.28 -13.56
C GLU A 328 -12.97 -5.82 -14.67
N ALA A 329 -12.93 -4.51 -14.95
CA ALA A 329 -12.00 -3.92 -15.92
C ALA A 329 -10.54 -4.24 -15.57
N GLU A 330 -10.15 -4.10 -14.30
CA GLU A 330 -8.84 -4.47 -13.79
C GLU A 330 -8.51 -5.95 -14.05
N SER A 331 -9.46 -6.85 -13.80
CA SER A 331 -9.27 -8.30 -13.98
C SER A 331 -9.08 -8.69 -15.45
N VAL A 332 -9.84 -8.08 -16.36
CA VAL A 332 -9.72 -8.31 -17.81
C VAL A 332 -8.33 -7.90 -18.28
N ILE A 333 -7.94 -6.65 -18.00
CA ILE A 333 -6.65 -6.09 -18.43
C ILE A 333 -5.49 -6.84 -17.79
N PHE A 334 -5.58 -7.18 -16.50
CA PHE A 334 -4.53 -7.96 -15.83
C PHE A 334 -4.32 -9.33 -16.47
N LYS A 335 -5.41 -10.02 -16.85
CA LYS A 335 -5.33 -11.34 -17.49
C LYS A 335 -4.63 -11.25 -18.85
N GLU A 336 -5.04 -10.30 -19.70
CA GLU A 336 -4.43 -10.09 -21.02
C GLU A 336 -2.95 -9.67 -20.90
N ALA A 337 -2.64 -8.74 -20.00
CA ALA A 337 -1.27 -8.31 -19.76
C ALA A 337 -0.40 -9.46 -19.24
N PHE A 338 -0.92 -10.28 -18.33
CA PHE A 338 -0.24 -11.46 -17.82
C PHE A 338 0.06 -12.47 -18.93
N GLU A 339 -0.90 -12.77 -19.81
CA GLU A 339 -0.70 -13.66 -20.95
C GLU A 339 0.39 -13.13 -21.90
N LYS A 340 0.41 -11.82 -22.18
CA LYS A 340 1.46 -11.18 -22.99
C LYS A 340 2.83 -11.24 -22.32
N ILE A 341 2.91 -11.03 -21.00
CA ILE A 341 4.16 -11.11 -20.24
C ILE A 341 4.73 -12.52 -20.24
N GLU A 342 3.90 -13.53 -19.97
CA GLU A 342 4.35 -14.93 -19.93
C GLU A 342 4.75 -15.44 -21.32
N SER A 343 3.96 -15.15 -22.35
CA SER A 343 4.21 -15.63 -23.72
C SER A 343 5.45 -15.02 -24.36
N ASN A 344 5.73 -13.73 -24.09
CA ASN A 344 6.90 -13.03 -24.62
C ASN A 344 8.09 -13.00 -23.65
N PHE A 345 8.01 -13.72 -22.52
CA PHE A 345 9.06 -13.78 -21.51
C PHE A 345 9.51 -12.40 -20.96
N LEU A 346 8.61 -11.41 -20.95
CA LEU A 346 8.94 -10.03 -20.57
C LEU A 346 9.44 -9.93 -19.12
N TYR A 347 9.06 -10.87 -18.27
CA TYR A 347 9.56 -11.02 -16.90
C TYR A 347 11.08 -11.25 -16.81
N LYS A 348 11.77 -11.53 -17.92
CA LYS A 348 13.24 -11.60 -17.98
C LYS A 348 13.90 -10.22 -18.11
N ASN A 349 13.19 -9.24 -18.64
CA ASN A 349 13.70 -7.90 -18.90
C ASN A 349 13.84 -7.09 -17.59
N ASN A 350 14.56 -5.96 -17.62
CA ASN A 350 14.75 -5.13 -16.42
C ASN A 350 13.47 -4.39 -16.02
N VAL A 351 12.70 -3.95 -17.01
CA VAL A 351 11.33 -3.42 -16.89
C VAL A 351 10.40 -4.19 -17.82
N MET A 352 9.17 -4.43 -17.38
CA MET A 352 8.11 -5.05 -18.18
C MET A 352 7.26 -3.95 -18.82
N VAL A 353 7.31 -3.80 -20.14
CA VAL A 353 6.41 -2.90 -20.88
C VAL A 353 5.37 -3.76 -21.59
N VAL A 354 4.09 -3.52 -21.30
CA VAL A 354 2.96 -4.26 -21.88
C VAL A 354 1.89 -3.29 -22.33
N TYR A 355 1.31 -3.54 -23.50
CA TYR A 355 0.30 -2.67 -24.08
C TYR A 355 -0.85 -3.45 -24.71
N GLY A 356 -2.02 -2.84 -24.80
CA GLY A 356 -3.22 -3.38 -25.43
C GLY A 356 -4.17 -2.29 -25.91
N ASN A 357 -5.15 -2.67 -26.72
CA ASN A 357 -6.09 -1.73 -27.33
C ASN A 357 -7.29 -1.52 -26.41
N ASP A 358 -7.78 -0.29 -26.33
CA ASP A 358 -9.03 0.07 -25.63
C ASP A 358 -9.10 -0.39 -24.16
N TRP A 359 -7.94 -0.50 -23.50
CA TRP A 359 -7.88 -0.75 -22.07
C TRP A 359 -8.33 0.49 -21.31
N HIS A 360 -9.20 0.31 -20.31
CA HIS A 360 -9.73 1.41 -19.51
C HIS A 360 -8.61 2.16 -18.77
N GLU A 361 -8.43 3.45 -19.07
CA GLU A 361 -7.31 4.27 -18.57
C GLU A 361 -7.28 4.35 -17.03
N GLY A 362 -8.45 4.49 -16.40
CA GLY A 362 -8.62 4.58 -14.94
C GLY A 362 -8.07 3.40 -14.11
N VAL A 363 -7.76 2.25 -14.72
CA VAL A 363 -7.25 1.06 -14.02
C VAL A 363 -5.81 0.66 -14.39
N LEU A 364 -5.18 1.31 -15.39
CA LEU A 364 -3.83 0.95 -15.85
C LEU A 364 -2.80 0.96 -14.72
N GLY A 365 -2.83 1.97 -13.84
CA GLY A 365 -1.92 2.07 -12.71
C GLY A 365 -2.11 0.96 -11.66
N ILE A 366 -3.33 0.44 -11.52
CA ILE A 366 -3.64 -0.66 -10.59
C ILE A 366 -3.08 -1.96 -11.15
N VAL A 367 -3.29 -2.20 -12.45
CA VAL A 367 -2.71 -3.36 -13.15
C VAL A 367 -1.19 -3.32 -13.10
N ALA A 368 -0.58 -2.17 -13.38
CA ALA A 368 0.87 -1.97 -13.29
C ALA A 368 1.39 -2.32 -11.89
N SER A 369 0.70 -1.88 -10.82
CA SER A 369 1.10 -2.17 -9.43
C SER A 369 1.08 -3.67 -9.15
N ARG A 370 0.00 -4.36 -9.53
CA ARG A 370 -0.15 -5.81 -9.32
C ARG A 370 0.87 -6.63 -10.11
N LEU A 371 1.21 -6.20 -11.33
CA LEU A 371 2.26 -6.84 -12.13
C LEU A 371 3.64 -6.61 -11.50
N THR A 372 3.93 -5.38 -11.06
CA THR A 372 5.16 -5.06 -10.35
C THR A 372 5.35 -5.92 -9.10
N GLU A 373 4.32 -6.04 -8.26
CA GLU A 373 4.34 -6.90 -7.07
C GLU A 373 4.52 -8.39 -7.41
N LYS A 374 3.79 -8.89 -8.43
CA LYS A 374 3.82 -10.32 -8.80
C LYS A 374 5.18 -10.77 -9.31
N TYR A 375 5.84 -9.94 -10.10
CA TYR A 375 7.11 -10.27 -10.73
C TYR A 375 8.33 -9.68 -10.00
N ASN A 376 8.10 -8.83 -8.99
CA ASN A 376 9.13 -8.04 -8.32
C ASN A 376 10.03 -7.29 -9.32
N LYS A 377 9.41 -6.60 -10.29
CA LYS A 377 10.08 -5.83 -11.34
C LYS A 377 9.27 -4.60 -11.75
N PRO A 378 9.90 -3.46 -12.11
CA PRO A 378 9.18 -2.32 -12.65
C PRO A 378 8.29 -2.70 -13.85
N CYS A 379 7.12 -2.08 -13.96
CA CYS A 379 6.14 -2.37 -15.00
C CYS A 379 5.51 -1.10 -15.56
N VAL A 380 5.36 -1.05 -16.89
CA VAL A 380 4.65 -0.02 -17.64
C VAL A 380 3.49 -0.69 -18.38
N VAL A 381 2.26 -0.20 -18.16
CA VAL A 381 1.04 -0.70 -18.80
C VAL A 381 0.44 0.42 -19.64
N ILE A 382 0.24 0.17 -20.93
CA ILE A 382 -0.21 1.18 -21.91
C ILE A 382 -1.51 0.75 -22.58
N SER A 383 -2.50 1.64 -22.62
CA SER A 383 -3.70 1.51 -23.44
C SER A 383 -3.53 2.31 -24.73
N ILE A 384 -3.80 1.70 -25.88
CA ILE A 384 -3.73 2.35 -27.19
C ILE A 384 -5.15 2.64 -27.67
N LYS A 385 -5.35 3.89 -28.12
CA LYS A 385 -6.55 4.35 -28.79
C LYS A 385 -6.17 5.39 -29.84
N ASP A 386 -6.63 5.22 -31.08
CA ASP A 386 -6.38 6.15 -32.19
C ASP A 386 -4.88 6.48 -32.39
N GLU A 387 -4.02 5.46 -32.45
CA GLU A 387 -2.54 5.55 -32.55
C GLU A 387 -1.83 6.24 -31.36
N ILE A 388 -2.58 6.68 -30.34
CA ILE A 388 -2.05 7.29 -29.13
C ILE A 388 -2.16 6.30 -27.97
N GLY A 389 -1.02 6.01 -27.36
CA GLY A 389 -0.90 5.24 -26.13
C GLY A 389 -0.93 6.14 -24.91
N LYS A 390 -1.80 5.85 -23.94
CA LYS A 390 -1.71 6.39 -22.58
C LYS A 390 -1.33 5.28 -21.61
N GLY A 391 -0.36 5.54 -20.75
CA GLY A 391 0.23 4.53 -19.90
C GLY A 391 0.39 4.94 -18.45
N SER A 392 0.49 3.93 -17.59
CA SER A 392 0.89 4.09 -16.20
C SER A 392 2.00 3.12 -15.86
N ALA A 393 2.98 3.61 -15.10
CA ALA A 393 4.14 2.86 -14.66
C ALA A 393 4.20 2.76 -13.14
N ARG A 394 4.77 1.65 -12.66
CA ARG A 394 5.02 1.38 -11.26
C ARG A 394 6.40 0.78 -11.07
N SER A 395 7.12 1.27 -10.06
CA SER A 395 8.49 0.91 -9.77
C SER A 395 8.65 0.28 -8.39
N LEU A 396 9.88 -0.09 -8.09
CA LEU A 396 10.35 -0.55 -6.78
C LEU A 396 11.38 0.44 -6.25
N GLU A 397 11.70 0.40 -4.96
CA GLU A 397 12.57 1.41 -4.31
C GLU A 397 13.93 1.60 -4.98
N TYR A 398 14.43 0.56 -5.65
CA TYR A 398 15.72 0.53 -6.32
C TYR A 398 15.72 1.11 -7.75
N VAL A 399 14.57 1.50 -8.32
CA VAL A 399 14.48 2.16 -9.63
C VAL A 399 13.61 3.41 -9.53
N ASP A 400 14.18 4.56 -9.89
CA ASP A 400 13.41 5.77 -10.11
C ASP A 400 12.80 5.77 -11.51
N ILE A 401 11.49 5.53 -11.59
CA ILE A 401 10.80 5.43 -12.89
C ILE A 401 10.62 6.79 -13.55
N PHE A 402 10.55 7.88 -12.78
CA PHE A 402 10.40 9.22 -13.32
C PHE A 402 11.71 9.69 -13.96
N GLU A 403 12.85 9.50 -13.29
CA GLU A 403 14.16 9.74 -13.89
C GLU A 403 14.41 8.83 -15.10
N SER A 404 13.95 7.57 -15.02
CA SER A 404 14.02 6.66 -16.18
C SER A 404 13.23 7.17 -17.39
N PHE A 405 12.10 7.86 -17.18
CA PHE A 405 11.32 8.46 -18.26
C PHE A 405 11.99 9.69 -18.85
N LYS A 406 12.65 10.53 -18.03
CA LYS A 406 13.46 11.65 -18.52
C LYS A 406 14.58 11.18 -19.46
N ALA A 407 15.18 10.03 -19.16
CA ALA A 407 16.24 9.47 -20.00
C ALA A 407 15.75 9.01 -21.38
N VAL A 408 14.44 8.79 -21.55
CA VAL A 408 13.80 8.35 -22.80
C VAL A 408 12.72 9.33 -23.29
N ASP A 409 12.85 10.60 -22.90
CA ASP A 409 11.92 11.70 -23.18
C ASP A 409 11.58 11.84 -24.68
N SER A 410 12.55 11.59 -25.55
CA SER A 410 12.40 11.70 -27.02
C SER A 410 11.31 10.79 -27.63
N TYR A 411 10.85 9.77 -26.91
CA TYR A 411 9.78 8.88 -27.37
C TYR A 411 8.40 9.24 -26.81
N LEU A 412 8.31 10.14 -25.83
CA LEU A 412 7.12 10.45 -25.06
C LEU A 412 6.53 11.81 -25.49
N GLU A 413 5.21 11.87 -25.65
CA GLU A 413 4.49 13.13 -25.91
C GLU A 413 4.29 13.93 -24.62
N LYS A 414 4.04 13.23 -23.51
CA LYS A 414 3.84 13.79 -22.17
C LYS A 414 4.19 12.73 -21.13
N TYR A 415 4.77 13.13 -20.01
CA TYR A 415 4.87 12.27 -18.83
C TYR A 415 4.98 13.11 -17.56
N GLY A 416 4.71 12.46 -16.42
CA GLY A 416 4.77 13.09 -15.12
C GLY A 416 4.64 12.04 -14.01
N GLY A 417 5.10 12.37 -12.81
CA GLY A 417 5.00 11.49 -11.66
C GLY A 417 6.18 11.65 -10.70
N HIS A 418 6.47 10.57 -9.98
CA HIS A 418 7.49 10.49 -8.94
C HIS A 418 8.25 9.16 -9.03
N LYS A 419 9.25 9.00 -8.16
CA LYS A 419 10.17 7.85 -8.12
C LYS A 419 9.51 6.47 -8.31
N LEU A 420 8.35 6.23 -7.69
CA LEU A 420 7.68 4.92 -7.68
C LEU A 420 6.53 4.79 -8.68
N ALA A 421 6.06 5.89 -9.28
CA ALA A 421 4.90 5.89 -10.16
C ALA A 421 4.95 7.04 -11.17
N ALA A 422 4.65 6.76 -12.43
CA ALA A 422 4.56 7.77 -13.48
C ALA A 422 3.40 7.49 -14.44
N GLY A 423 2.87 8.54 -15.05
CA GLY A 423 1.97 8.49 -16.20
C GLY A 423 2.70 8.92 -17.46
N LEU A 424 2.27 8.41 -18.62
CA LEU A 424 2.84 8.77 -19.92
C LEU A 424 1.79 8.83 -21.03
N THR A 425 2.09 9.60 -22.07
CA THR A 425 1.45 9.58 -23.39
C THR A 425 2.54 9.33 -24.43
N ILE A 426 2.29 8.40 -25.36
CA ILE A 426 3.26 7.93 -26.35
C ILE A 426 2.54 7.61 -27.66
N LEU A 427 3.16 7.87 -28.81
CA LEU A 427 2.63 7.39 -30.10
C LEU A 427 2.87 5.88 -30.23
N GLU A 428 1.89 5.13 -30.74
CA GLU A 428 1.97 3.67 -30.87
C GLU A 428 3.26 3.21 -31.58
N LYS A 429 3.64 3.91 -32.65
CA LYS A 429 4.86 3.65 -33.43
C LYS A 429 6.16 3.74 -32.60
N ASN A 430 6.17 4.47 -31.49
CA ASN A 430 7.35 4.69 -30.64
C ASN A 430 7.48 3.63 -29.53
N ILE A 431 6.45 2.82 -29.25
CA ILE A 431 6.41 1.91 -28.08
C ILE A 431 7.58 0.91 -28.08
N ASN A 432 7.93 0.36 -29.23
CA ASN A 432 9.03 -0.61 -29.33
C ASN A 432 10.39 0.03 -29.02
N SER A 433 10.65 1.21 -29.57
CA SER A 433 11.90 1.96 -29.33
C SER A 433 11.99 2.39 -27.86
N PHE A 434 10.90 2.94 -27.32
CA PHE A 434 10.78 3.27 -25.90
C PHE A 434 11.07 2.06 -25.00
N THR A 435 10.49 0.89 -25.30
CA THR A 435 10.66 -0.33 -24.51
C THR A 435 12.12 -0.76 -24.44
N ASN A 436 12.83 -0.73 -25.57
CA ASN A 436 14.23 -1.15 -25.64
C ASN A 436 15.15 -0.18 -24.89
N GLU A 437 15.02 1.13 -25.14
CA GLU A 437 15.85 2.14 -24.50
C GLU A 437 15.61 2.22 -22.99
N LEU A 438 14.35 2.12 -22.55
CA LEU A 438 14.03 2.08 -21.12
C LEU A 438 14.63 0.83 -20.44
N ASN A 439 14.66 -0.31 -21.12
CA ASN A 439 15.28 -1.53 -20.58
C ASN A 439 16.79 -1.40 -20.41
N ASN A 440 17.44 -0.78 -21.39
CA ASN A 440 18.87 -0.55 -21.39
C ASN A 440 19.26 0.43 -20.29
N TYR A 441 18.53 1.54 -20.15
CA TYR A 441 18.77 2.53 -19.10
C TYR A 441 18.60 1.94 -17.71
N ILE A 442 17.47 1.28 -17.44
CA ILE A 442 17.26 0.67 -16.11
C ILE A 442 18.30 -0.43 -15.84
N GLY A 443 18.69 -1.20 -16.87
CA GLY A 443 19.71 -2.23 -16.74
C GLY A 443 21.08 -1.73 -16.31
N SER A 444 21.45 -0.49 -16.67
CA SER A 444 22.73 0.11 -16.25
C SER A 444 22.67 0.74 -14.85
N CYS A 445 21.47 0.95 -14.29
CA CYS A 445 21.27 1.60 -12.99
C CYS A 445 21.08 0.64 -11.80
N ILE A 446 20.82 -0.65 -12.02
CA ILE A 446 20.53 -1.60 -10.92
C ILE A 446 21.82 -2.07 -10.24
N GLU A 447 22.02 -1.70 -8.98
CA GLU A 447 23.09 -2.23 -8.11
C GLU A 447 22.76 -3.60 -7.49
N GLU A 448 23.78 -4.38 -7.14
CA GLU A 448 23.63 -5.79 -6.73
C GLU A 448 22.99 -6.03 -5.35
N GLU A 449 22.92 -5.03 -4.46
CA GLU A 449 22.51 -5.17 -3.06
C GLU A 449 20.99 -5.35 -2.82
N CYS A 450 20.17 -5.34 -3.89
CA CYS A 450 18.71 -5.19 -3.82
C CYS A 450 17.90 -6.42 -3.31
N ASN A 451 18.53 -7.55 -2.94
CA ASN A 451 17.83 -8.79 -2.52
C ASN A 451 17.99 -9.10 -1.01
N GLN A 452 17.58 -8.19 -0.12
CA GLN A 452 17.60 -8.42 1.34
C GLN A 452 16.19 -8.54 1.91
N ILE A 453 15.98 -9.48 2.84
CA ILE A 453 14.75 -9.52 3.65
C ILE A 453 15.08 -8.93 5.02
N LYS A 454 14.34 -7.89 5.42
CA LYS A 454 14.47 -7.26 6.74
C LYS A 454 13.47 -7.90 7.69
N ALA A 455 13.94 -8.37 8.85
CA ALA A 455 13.09 -8.81 9.95
C ALA A 455 13.33 -7.96 11.20
N ASP A 456 12.27 -7.73 11.96
CA ASP A 456 12.29 -6.97 13.21
C ASP A 456 12.86 -7.77 14.38
N ALA A 457 12.83 -9.11 14.34
CA ALA A 457 13.45 -9.95 15.39
C ALA A 457 13.67 -11.39 14.92
N ILE A 458 14.63 -12.07 15.54
CA ILE A 458 14.77 -13.53 15.48
C ILE A 458 14.12 -14.13 16.73
N LEU A 459 13.30 -15.17 16.54
CA LEU A 459 12.54 -15.82 17.60
C LEU A 459 12.66 -17.33 17.58
N ASN A 460 12.56 -17.91 18.78
CA ASN A 460 12.26 -19.33 18.95
C ASN A 460 10.75 -19.52 19.08
N ILE A 461 10.26 -20.74 18.85
CA ILE A 461 8.84 -21.07 19.03
C ILE A 461 8.38 -20.79 20.49
N SER A 462 9.26 -20.97 21.47
CA SER A 462 8.98 -20.69 22.88
C SER A 462 8.71 -19.23 23.21
N ASP A 463 9.14 -18.30 22.35
CA ASP A 463 8.93 -16.87 22.55
C ASP A 463 7.54 -16.42 22.05
N ILE A 464 6.78 -17.31 21.41
CA ILE A 464 5.54 -16.99 20.72
C ILE A 464 4.33 -17.45 21.54
N ASP A 465 3.59 -16.50 22.08
CA ASP A 465 2.35 -16.72 22.81
C ASP A 465 1.32 -15.60 22.52
N LEU A 466 0.11 -15.73 23.09
CA LEU A 466 -0.95 -14.73 22.95
C LEU A 466 -0.54 -13.38 23.56
N LYS A 467 0.32 -13.36 24.58
CA LYS A 467 0.79 -12.12 25.20
C LYS A 467 1.64 -11.33 24.20
N LEU A 468 2.60 -11.97 23.53
CA LEU A 468 3.39 -11.32 22.48
C LEU A 468 2.52 -10.83 21.33
N TYR A 469 1.50 -11.62 20.93
CA TYR A 469 0.55 -11.19 19.91
C TYR A 469 -0.23 -9.93 20.32
N ASP A 470 -0.77 -9.90 21.54
CA ASP A 470 -1.51 -8.76 22.08
C ASP A 470 -0.59 -7.52 22.25
N GLU A 471 0.67 -7.71 22.65
CA GLU A 471 1.67 -6.64 22.70
C GLU A 471 1.97 -6.04 21.32
N ILE A 472 2.20 -6.89 20.31
CA ILE A 472 2.42 -6.43 18.93
C ILE A 472 1.19 -5.70 18.40
N ASN A 473 -0.02 -6.13 18.74
CA ASN A 473 -1.24 -5.43 18.34
C ASN A 473 -1.34 -4.01 18.91
N LYS A 474 -0.67 -3.69 20.03
CA LYS A 474 -0.58 -2.30 20.52
C LYS A 474 0.25 -1.40 19.59
N PHE A 475 0.99 -1.97 18.65
CA PHE A 475 1.75 -1.19 17.65
C PHE A 475 0.84 -0.72 16.50
N GLU A 476 -0.42 -1.17 16.45
CA GLU A 476 -1.41 -0.63 15.51
C GLU A 476 -1.60 0.89 15.69
N PRO A 477 -2.01 1.62 14.63
CA PRO A 477 -2.35 1.12 13.29
C PRO A 477 -1.11 0.72 12.48
N PHE A 478 -1.21 -0.41 11.75
CA PHE A 478 -0.20 -0.83 10.80
C PHE A 478 -0.44 -0.21 9.41
N GLY A 479 0.62 0.12 8.69
CA GLY A 479 0.56 0.73 7.35
C GLY A 479 1.95 1.09 6.83
N SER A 480 2.03 2.03 5.89
CA SER A 480 3.32 2.61 5.50
C SER A 480 4.00 3.23 6.71
N GLY A 481 5.34 3.20 6.77
CA GLY A 481 6.13 3.67 7.92
C GLY A 481 6.01 2.85 9.21
N ASN A 482 4.97 2.02 9.37
CA ASN A 482 4.76 1.16 10.52
C ASN A 482 4.13 -0.18 10.10
N GLN A 483 4.87 -0.98 9.34
CA GLN A 483 4.39 -2.27 8.87
C GLN A 483 4.18 -3.24 10.04
N LYS A 484 3.34 -4.26 9.86
CA LYS A 484 3.22 -5.34 10.85
C LYS A 484 4.58 -6.04 11.03
N PRO A 485 5.03 -6.33 12.26
CA PRO A 485 6.36 -6.91 12.47
C PRO A 485 6.59 -8.20 11.70
N LEU A 486 7.73 -8.25 11.00
CA LEU A 486 8.26 -9.45 10.37
C LEU A 486 9.26 -10.10 11.31
N LEU A 487 9.11 -11.40 11.54
CA LEU A 487 9.87 -12.17 12.51
C LEU A 487 10.54 -13.33 11.78
N ALA A 488 11.76 -13.66 12.18
CA ALA A 488 12.51 -14.78 11.62
C ALA A 488 12.56 -15.93 12.62
N LEU A 489 12.04 -17.10 12.25
CA LEU A 489 12.24 -18.34 13.02
C LEU A 489 13.40 -19.12 12.44
N ARG A 490 14.35 -19.50 13.29
CA ARG A 490 15.52 -20.34 12.97
C ARG A 490 15.42 -21.67 13.70
N ASP A 491 16.22 -22.65 13.26
CA ASP A 491 16.40 -23.93 13.94
C ASP A 491 15.06 -24.68 14.21
N VAL A 492 14.18 -24.62 13.21
CA VAL A 492 12.87 -25.27 13.22
C VAL A 492 12.79 -26.33 12.12
N SER A 493 12.06 -27.40 12.38
CA SER A 493 11.76 -28.44 11.41
C SER A 493 10.34 -28.29 10.87
N LEU A 494 10.17 -28.52 9.57
CA LEU A 494 8.87 -28.47 8.91
C LEU A 494 8.17 -29.84 8.97
N LYS A 495 6.86 -29.85 9.21
CA LYS A 495 6.02 -31.05 9.09
C LYS A 495 4.64 -30.72 8.53
N ASN A 496 3.96 -31.76 8.03
CA ASN A 496 2.55 -31.73 7.62
C ASN A 496 2.20 -30.66 6.58
N ILE A 497 3.12 -30.36 5.65
CA ILE A 497 2.86 -29.42 4.56
C ILE A 497 1.80 -29.95 3.60
N ARG A 498 0.82 -29.10 3.30
CA ARG A 498 -0.29 -29.38 2.39
C ARG A 498 -0.71 -28.13 1.63
N ARG A 499 -1.34 -28.33 0.48
CA ARG A 499 -2.09 -27.29 -0.23
C ARG A 499 -3.43 -27.05 0.47
N VAL A 500 -3.87 -25.79 0.48
CA VAL A 500 -5.19 -25.40 1.00
C VAL A 500 -5.87 -24.38 0.09
N GLY A 501 -7.19 -24.25 0.21
CA GLY A 501 -8.04 -23.39 -0.62
C GLY A 501 -8.51 -24.06 -1.92
N LYS A 502 -9.60 -23.55 -2.50
CA LYS A 502 -10.27 -24.14 -3.68
C LYS A 502 -9.36 -24.26 -4.90
N GLU A 503 -8.48 -23.29 -5.09
CA GLU A 503 -7.55 -23.23 -6.23
C GLU A 503 -6.15 -23.79 -5.92
N GLY A 504 -5.92 -24.29 -4.70
CA GLY A 504 -4.62 -24.86 -4.30
C GLY A 504 -3.44 -23.86 -4.25
N LYS A 505 -3.71 -22.55 -4.28
CA LYS A 505 -2.70 -21.48 -4.32
C LYS A 505 -2.02 -21.19 -2.98
N HIS A 506 -2.52 -21.76 -1.89
CA HIS A 506 -2.02 -21.51 -0.53
C HIS A 506 -1.37 -22.78 0.03
N ILE A 507 -0.42 -22.60 0.96
CA ILE A 507 0.24 -23.69 1.67
C ILE A 507 -0.04 -23.58 3.17
N SER A 508 -0.15 -24.71 3.85
CA SER A 508 -0.26 -24.79 5.31
C SER A 508 0.62 -25.91 5.82
N PHE A 509 1.33 -25.67 6.92
CA PHE A 509 2.26 -26.61 7.53
C PHE A 509 2.45 -26.29 9.01
N MET A 510 3.26 -27.09 9.69
CA MET A 510 3.60 -26.92 11.10
C MET A 510 5.11 -26.78 11.24
N LEU A 511 5.56 -25.81 12.04
CA LEU A 511 6.96 -25.70 12.45
C LEU A 511 7.14 -26.32 13.84
N TYR A 512 8.24 -27.04 14.04
CA TYR A 512 8.55 -27.76 15.28
C TYR A 512 9.96 -27.46 15.78
N SER A 513 10.11 -27.23 17.09
CA SER A 513 11.40 -27.12 17.79
C SER A 513 11.22 -27.44 19.28
N GLY A 514 12.13 -28.22 19.87
CA GLY A 514 12.12 -28.52 21.31
C GLY A 514 10.83 -29.15 21.86
N GLY A 515 10.07 -29.89 21.04
CA GLY A 515 8.77 -30.46 21.42
C GLY A 515 7.58 -29.48 21.29
N LEU A 516 7.84 -28.20 21.05
CA LEU A 516 6.83 -27.19 20.73
C LEU A 516 6.51 -27.21 19.24
N HIS A 517 5.32 -26.72 18.90
CA HIS A 517 4.88 -26.58 17.52
C HIS A 517 3.98 -25.38 17.33
N ILE A 518 3.99 -24.84 16.11
CA ILE A 518 3.13 -23.71 15.76
C ILE A 518 2.61 -23.85 14.31
N PRO A 519 1.31 -23.62 14.06
CA PRO A 519 0.75 -23.68 12.72
C PRO A 519 1.18 -22.48 11.88
N VAL A 520 1.43 -22.74 10.60
CA VAL A 520 1.80 -21.75 9.59
C VAL A 520 0.86 -21.84 8.40
N ILE A 521 0.43 -20.68 7.89
CA ILE A 521 -0.31 -20.53 6.64
C ILE A 521 0.37 -19.51 5.74
N GLY A 522 0.59 -19.88 4.48
CA GLY A 522 1.14 -19.02 3.44
C GLY A 522 0.11 -18.76 2.36
N PHE A 523 -0.58 -17.62 2.45
CA PHE A 523 -1.59 -17.27 1.44
C PHE A 523 -0.91 -16.88 0.12
N GLY A 524 -1.24 -17.57 -0.99
CA GLY A 524 -0.65 -17.31 -2.30
C GLY A 524 0.81 -17.75 -2.41
N LYS A 525 1.33 -18.48 -1.42
CA LYS A 525 2.75 -18.86 -1.32
C LYS A 525 3.09 -20.19 -1.98
N ILE A 526 2.21 -20.76 -2.81
CA ILE A 526 2.55 -21.98 -3.57
C ILE A 526 3.76 -21.79 -4.48
N GLY A 527 3.98 -20.58 -5.01
CA GLY A 527 5.10 -20.28 -5.89
C GLY A 527 6.49 -20.36 -5.22
N ILE A 528 6.56 -20.28 -3.89
CA ILE A 528 7.82 -20.42 -3.13
C ILE A 528 7.95 -21.80 -2.46
N LEU A 529 7.13 -22.78 -2.85
CA LEU A 529 7.11 -24.11 -2.23
C LEU A 529 8.50 -24.77 -2.25
N GLU A 530 9.26 -24.64 -3.33
CA GLU A 530 10.62 -25.20 -3.41
C GLU A 530 11.54 -24.65 -2.33
N LYS A 531 11.49 -23.33 -2.10
CA LYS A 531 12.29 -22.68 -1.07
C LYS A 531 11.90 -23.15 0.33
N VAL A 532 10.60 -23.32 0.57
CA VAL A 532 10.06 -23.83 1.84
C VAL A 532 10.47 -25.27 2.12
N LEU A 533 10.57 -26.11 1.08
CA LEU A 533 10.90 -27.53 1.15
C LEU A 533 12.40 -27.83 1.14
N SER A 534 13.26 -26.83 0.92
CA SER A 534 14.71 -27.02 0.72
C SER A 534 15.55 -26.68 1.96
N MET A 535 14.97 -26.88 3.16
CA MET A 535 15.57 -26.55 4.46
C MET A 535 16.09 -25.10 4.50
N PRO A 536 15.20 -24.10 4.46
CA PRO A 536 15.64 -22.72 4.57
C PRO A 536 16.31 -22.46 5.92
N ARG A 537 17.26 -21.52 5.93
CA ARG A 537 17.94 -21.06 7.14
C ARG A 537 16.97 -20.40 8.12
N SER A 538 16.00 -19.65 7.61
CA SER A 538 14.95 -19.05 8.42
C SER A 538 13.61 -18.92 7.69
N TYR A 539 12.52 -19.01 8.47
CA TYR A 539 11.17 -18.72 8.00
C TYR A 539 10.80 -17.30 8.40
N ILE A 540 10.40 -16.48 7.43
CA ILE A 540 10.01 -15.08 7.65
C ILE A 540 8.49 -15.03 7.77
N VAL A 541 8.02 -14.64 8.95
CA VAL A 541 6.61 -14.74 9.34
C VAL A 541 6.09 -13.48 10.01
N SER A 542 4.77 -13.34 10.10
CA SER A 542 4.14 -12.44 11.07
C SER A 542 3.16 -13.20 11.96
N LEU A 543 2.96 -12.73 13.18
CA LEU A 543 2.01 -13.35 14.10
C LEU A 543 0.58 -13.08 13.65
N SER A 544 -0.29 -14.07 13.81
CA SER A 544 -1.71 -13.96 13.53
C SER A 544 -2.49 -14.73 14.58
N GLU A 545 -3.72 -14.31 14.81
CA GLU A 545 -4.64 -15.00 15.70
C GLU A 545 -5.51 -15.95 14.89
N ASN A 546 -5.84 -17.08 15.51
CA ASN A 546 -6.84 -18.02 15.05
C ASN A 546 -7.89 -18.18 16.15
N ILE A 547 -9.13 -17.77 15.84
CA ILE A 547 -10.30 -17.95 16.69
C ILE A 547 -11.11 -19.10 16.13
N TYR A 548 -11.21 -20.19 16.88
CA TYR A 548 -12.01 -21.36 16.50
C TYR A 548 -12.74 -21.90 17.71
N ASN A 549 -14.07 -22.06 17.59
CA ASN A 549 -14.96 -22.45 18.70
C ASN A 549 -14.67 -21.65 19.99
N ASP A 550 -14.64 -20.31 19.86
CA ASP A 550 -14.35 -19.35 20.94
C ASP A 550 -12.97 -19.50 21.62
N THR A 551 -12.10 -20.34 21.07
CA THR A 551 -10.72 -20.51 21.56
C THR A 551 -9.77 -19.68 20.72
N ARG A 552 -9.02 -18.78 21.38
CA ARG A 552 -7.95 -17.98 20.78
C ARG A 552 -6.65 -18.78 20.79
N SER A 553 -5.95 -18.80 19.66
CA SER A 553 -4.63 -19.43 19.52
C SER A 553 -3.75 -18.62 18.56
N VAL A 554 -2.43 -18.71 18.69
CA VAL A 554 -1.49 -18.04 17.77
C VAL A 554 -1.18 -18.97 16.59
N GLN A 555 -1.16 -18.39 15.40
CA GLN A 555 -0.66 -18.99 14.17
C GLN A 555 0.30 -18.01 13.47
N LEU A 556 1.07 -18.50 12.50
CA LEU A 556 2.02 -17.71 11.74
C LEU A 556 1.56 -17.53 10.29
N PHE A 557 1.71 -16.32 9.76
CA PHE A 557 1.57 -16.06 8.34
C PHE A 557 2.95 -16.06 7.68
N LEU A 558 3.17 -16.95 6.71
CA LEU A 558 4.42 -17.04 5.96
C LEU A 558 4.51 -15.91 4.91
N HIS A 559 5.58 -15.13 4.98
CA HIS A 559 5.90 -14.09 3.99
C HIS A 559 6.98 -14.56 3.01
N ASP A 560 8.08 -15.10 3.53
CA ASP A 560 9.20 -15.57 2.71
C ASP A 560 10.09 -16.53 3.51
N VAL A 561 11.20 -16.97 2.92
CA VAL A 561 12.23 -17.76 3.58
C VAL A 561 13.64 -17.27 3.21
N GLU A 562 14.56 -17.33 4.16
CA GLU A 562 15.99 -17.15 3.91
C GLU A 562 16.56 -18.48 3.44
N GLU A 563 16.98 -18.55 2.19
CA GLU A 563 17.56 -19.77 1.61
C GLU A 563 18.95 -20.06 2.21
N GLN A 564 19.26 -21.34 2.37
CA GLN A 564 20.58 -21.77 2.82
C GLN A 564 21.49 -22.03 1.60
N GLU A 565 22.66 -21.40 1.57
CA GLU A 565 23.66 -21.60 0.51
C GLU A 565 24.31 -22.99 0.61
N GLU A 566 24.62 -23.43 1.83
CA GLU A 566 25.18 -24.76 2.10
C GLU A 566 24.07 -25.76 2.43
N PHE A 567 24.02 -26.87 1.71
CA PHE A 567 22.98 -27.89 1.88
C PHE A 567 23.55 -29.14 2.57
N ASP A 568 23.44 -29.22 3.89
CA ASP A 568 23.85 -30.39 4.69
C ASP A 568 22.63 -31.22 5.11
N TYR A 569 22.12 -32.02 4.17
CA TYR A 569 21.01 -32.94 4.40
C TYR A 569 21.48 -34.39 4.43
N LYS A 570 21.25 -35.06 5.56
CA LYS A 570 21.54 -36.49 5.68
C LYS A 570 20.53 -37.33 4.90
N ILE A 571 20.95 -37.80 3.73
CA ILE A 571 20.11 -38.64 2.86
C ILE A 571 19.83 -40.00 3.50
N ASP A 572 18.55 -40.36 3.60
CA ASP A 572 18.14 -41.74 3.84
C ASP A 572 18.26 -42.55 2.55
N VAL A 573 19.30 -43.39 2.48
CA VAL A 573 19.63 -44.22 1.32
C VAL A 573 18.47 -45.13 0.89
N LYS A 574 17.63 -45.60 1.83
CA LYS A 574 16.47 -46.45 1.47
C LYS A 574 15.39 -45.65 0.76
N LYS A 575 15.13 -44.42 1.24
CA LYS A 575 14.17 -43.50 0.61
C LYS A 575 14.66 -43.06 -0.76
N LEU A 576 15.95 -42.74 -0.90
CA LEU A 576 16.55 -42.36 -2.17
C LEU A 576 16.41 -43.48 -3.22
N LYS A 577 16.79 -44.72 -2.88
CA LYS A 577 16.63 -45.87 -3.78
C LYS A 577 15.18 -46.07 -4.23
N THR A 578 14.22 -45.81 -3.34
CA THR A 578 12.79 -45.92 -3.65
C THR A 578 12.36 -44.86 -4.68
N LEU A 579 12.85 -43.63 -4.51
CA LEU A 579 12.62 -42.51 -5.44
C LEU A 579 13.30 -42.78 -6.80
N GLU A 580 14.58 -43.14 -6.80
CA GLU A 580 15.36 -43.47 -8.01
C GLU A 580 14.73 -44.63 -8.80
N PHE A 581 14.28 -45.68 -8.12
CA PHE A 581 13.61 -46.81 -8.78
C PHE A 581 12.36 -46.36 -9.55
N LEU A 582 11.56 -45.46 -8.97
CA LEU A 582 10.37 -44.92 -9.64
C LEU A 582 10.73 -44.00 -10.80
N ILE A 583 11.75 -43.14 -10.64
CA ILE A 583 12.28 -42.29 -11.69
C ILE A 583 12.74 -43.18 -12.85
N ASN A 584 13.64 -44.14 -12.60
CA ASN A 584 14.24 -45.02 -13.60
C ASN A 584 13.22 -45.88 -14.36
N LYS A 585 12.17 -46.36 -13.69
CA LYS A 585 11.09 -47.14 -14.34
C LYS A 585 10.30 -46.36 -15.39
N THR A 586 10.29 -45.03 -15.33
CA THR A 586 9.52 -44.19 -16.25
C THR A 586 10.21 -44.12 -17.62
N LYS A 587 9.51 -44.43 -18.72
CA LYS A 587 10.12 -44.40 -20.08
C LYS A 587 10.45 -42.98 -20.58
N SER A 588 9.82 -41.94 -20.02
CA SER A 588 10.06 -40.55 -20.40
C SER A 588 11.41 -40.03 -19.90
N LYS A 589 12.07 -39.21 -20.72
CA LYS A 589 13.27 -38.44 -20.34
C LYS A 589 12.96 -37.32 -19.34
N ILE A 590 11.74 -36.78 -19.39
CA ILE A 590 11.24 -35.74 -18.48
C ILE A 590 9.99 -36.29 -17.79
N ILE A 591 10.02 -36.33 -16.46
CA ILE A 591 8.90 -36.71 -15.62
C ILE A 591 8.26 -35.42 -15.11
N LYS A 592 6.95 -35.29 -15.34
CA LYS A 592 6.14 -34.19 -14.80
C LYS A 592 5.15 -34.79 -13.80
N THR A 593 5.26 -34.44 -12.53
CA THR A 593 4.36 -34.93 -11.49
C THR A 593 4.08 -33.86 -10.46
N ASP A 594 2.88 -33.85 -9.92
CA ASP A 594 2.58 -33.13 -8.70
C ASP A 594 3.34 -33.78 -7.53
N ILE A 595 4.03 -32.96 -6.73
CA ILE A 595 4.88 -33.43 -5.64
C ILE A 595 4.07 -34.10 -4.51
N PHE A 596 2.89 -33.59 -4.18
CA PHE A 596 2.04 -34.16 -3.14
C PHE A 596 1.46 -35.50 -3.59
N ILE A 597 1.06 -35.61 -4.86
CA ILE A 597 0.62 -36.88 -5.46
C ILE A 597 1.78 -37.89 -5.49
N LEU A 598 3.01 -37.44 -5.76
CA LEU A 598 4.18 -38.32 -5.73
C LEU A 598 4.41 -38.88 -4.33
N VAL A 599 4.35 -38.04 -3.30
CA VAL A 599 4.44 -38.45 -1.89
C VAL A 599 3.39 -39.53 -1.56
N GLU A 600 2.12 -39.29 -1.88
CA GLU A 600 1.04 -40.24 -1.64
C GLU A 600 1.29 -41.58 -2.34
N LYS A 601 1.70 -41.55 -3.61
CA LYS A 601 2.01 -42.75 -4.40
C LYS A 601 3.17 -43.55 -3.80
N LEU A 602 4.25 -42.88 -3.39
CA LEU A 602 5.42 -43.53 -2.80
C LEU A 602 5.05 -44.21 -1.48
N ASN A 603 4.39 -43.47 -0.58
CA ASN A 603 4.02 -43.98 0.74
C ASN A 603 3.01 -45.13 0.64
N LYS A 604 2.00 -45.02 -0.23
CA LYS A 604 1.01 -46.07 -0.44
C LYS A 604 1.60 -47.34 -1.08
N ARG A 605 2.49 -47.18 -2.07
CA ARG A 605 3.02 -48.31 -2.84
C ARG A 605 4.11 -49.09 -2.11
N TYR A 606 4.96 -48.39 -1.37
CA TYR A 606 6.15 -48.97 -0.75
C TYR A 606 6.08 -49.01 0.78
N ASN A 607 4.93 -48.65 1.36
CA ASN A 607 4.72 -48.57 2.82
C ASN A 607 5.82 -47.74 3.53
N THR A 608 6.16 -46.60 2.93
CA THR A 608 7.17 -45.67 3.44
C THR A 608 6.51 -44.44 4.08
N LYS A 609 7.33 -43.60 4.73
CA LYS A 609 6.95 -42.29 5.28
C LYS A 609 7.86 -41.21 4.69
N ILE A 610 7.87 -41.11 3.37
CA ILE A 610 8.60 -40.08 2.62
C ILE A 610 7.78 -38.78 2.65
N THR A 611 8.39 -37.64 2.92
CA THR A 611 7.74 -36.32 2.85
C THR A 611 8.12 -35.56 1.58
N ALA A 612 7.38 -34.50 1.26
CA ALA A 612 7.71 -33.63 0.13
C ALA A 612 9.07 -32.93 0.31
N GLU A 613 9.38 -32.52 1.54
CA GLU A 613 10.67 -31.94 1.94
C GLU A 613 11.80 -32.93 1.68
N GLU A 614 11.64 -34.19 2.10
CA GLU A 614 12.65 -35.24 1.88
C GLU A 614 12.86 -35.50 0.39
N ILE A 615 11.82 -35.46 -0.45
CA ILE A 615 11.96 -35.61 -1.90
C ILE A 615 12.80 -34.49 -2.50
N ILE A 616 12.48 -33.22 -2.19
CA ILE A 616 13.23 -32.07 -2.71
C ILE A 616 14.68 -32.13 -2.20
N CYS A 617 14.88 -32.43 -0.93
CA CYS A 617 16.20 -32.56 -0.34
C CYS A 617 17.03 -33.66 -1.00
N MET A 618 16.43 -34.83 -1.26
CA MET A 618 17.08 -35.94 -1.98
C MET A 618 17.42 -35.58 -3.43
N LEU A 619 16.53 -34.88 -4.14
CA LEU A 619 16.77 -34.46 -5.53
C LEU A 619 17.85 -33.38 -5.61
N LYS A 620 17.88 -32.45 -4.66
CA LYS A 620 18.91 -31.40 -4.56
C LYS A 620 20.30 -31.98 -4.30
N ALA A 621 20.40 -33.08 -3.56
CA ALA A 621 21.68 -33.77 -3.32
C ALA A 621 22.06 -34.80 -4.40
N ALA A 622 21.20 -35.06 -5.39
CA ALA A 622 21.48 -36.05 -6.42
C ALA A 622 22.24 -35.42 -7.61
N ASP A 623 23.55 -35.70 -7.72
CA ASP A 623 24.42 -35.10 -8.75
C ASP A 623 23.99 -35.37 -10.20
N ASN A 624 23.26 -36.46 -10.44
CA ASN A 624 22.91 -36.93 -11.79
C ASN A 624 21.46 -36.61 -12.21
N ILE A 625 20.71 -35.83 -11.41
CA ILE A 625 19.30 -35.56 -11.68
C ILE A 625 19.07 -34.05 -11.71
N GLN A 626 18.61 -33.53 -12.86
CA GLN A 626 18.14 -32.15 -12.94
C GLN A 626 16.68 -32.10 -12.54
N TYR A 627 16.30 -31.14 -11.69
CA TYR A 627 14.90 -30.93 -11.35
C TYR A 627 14.54 -29.44 -11.30
N ALA A 628 13.24 -29.16 -11.39
CA ALA A 628 12.66 -27.85 -11.12
C ALA A 628 11.27 -28.03 -10.50
N LEU A 629 10.93 -27.24 -9.48
CA LEU A 629 9.58 -27.24 -8.90
C LEU A 629 8.91 -25.90 -9.19
N LYS A 630 7.89 -25.90 -10.07
CA LYS A 630 7.07 -24.71 -10.35
C LYS A 630 5.70 -24.89 -9.72
N ASN A 631 5.40 -24.06 -8.71
CA ASN A 631 4.26 -24.22 -7.82
C ASN A 631 4.33 -25.57 -7.08
N ASP A 632 3.58 -26.56 -7.53
CA ASP A 632 3.51 -27.93 -7.01
C ASP A 632 3.92 -28.98 -8.06
N ILE A 633 4.20 -28.54 -9.28
CA ILE A 633 4.58 -29.42 -10.38
C ILE A 633 6.10 -29.57 -10.38
N LEU A 634 6.51 -30.79 -10.05
CA LEU A 634 7.89 -31.24 -10.09
C LEU A 634 8.22 -31.77 -11.49
N TYR A 635 9.23 -31.16 -12.09
CA TYR A 635 9.85 -31.57 -13.34
C TYR A 635 11.17 -32.24 -13.00
N ILE A 636 11.33 -33.51 -13.38
CA ILE A 636 12.57 -34.27 -13.18
C ILE A 636 13.08 -34.68 -14.55
N LYS A 637 14.32 -34.33 -14.86
CA LYS A 637 15.02 -34.72 -16.08
C LYS A 637 16.16 -35.67 -15.72
N LYS A 638 16.10 -36.84 -16.36
CA LYS A 638 17.08 -37.91 -16.22
C LYS A 638 18.36 -37.64 -17.00
#